data_AF-A0A7V5ASZ3-F1
#
_entry.id   AF-A0A7V5ASZ3-F1
#
_cell.length_a   1.000
_cell.length_b   1.000
_cell.length_c   1.000
_cell.angle_alpha   90.00
_cell.angle_beta   90.00
_cell.angle_gamma   90.00
#
_symmetry.space_group_name_H-M   'P 1'
#
loop_
_entity.id
_entity.type
_entity.pdbx_description
1 polymer ?
#
loop_
_entity_poly.entity_id
_entity_poly.type
_entity_poly.pdbx_seq_one_letter_code
_entity_poly.pdbx_strand_id
1 'polypeptide(L)'
;MPLFFAVGFIAQTAQVLLIREVFLNFQGNELAFGVVFSIWLLFLAFGTLVASLVRYRPSIMLVSIFTALLAYLPFCIHLLRVWKVWTSLPSGQVIPLFSAVVYTTMIAGPLIFLCGALFSVALRYNEEKHLISPARLYILDALGDLAAGVLFSFVFVLFLDHFQVIVLTAFVCVLSFVLRETGTRRAFALLFLFALCVAVMFIPRLERLSEEVRFRAINLQLRLADIRHSPYGEVAVTQIENSEQLDFFINGNYYFSIPDPYGIAVQAHSLLALHPEPKKLLLLGGTPIISEALSHPLEQIDCVELDPTVVSMLLNHSKGREQVALNDPRIRLNFADARAFVTVAPESEYDIVASYAGEPLTFSLNRLFTEQFFEEVKRVLRPNGVFVLSLTVSPDAQIEMIQRTLCIISTLKKVFKNVRCTPAHLTIASDSPLETDPAVLAERYINRSVKSDYFDPALYATLFQPSEQERIDSALERFSKETEVSINTDENPNAVVKSLKLWRLLSTDEDRVFYDAIESIKLEHIAVIAGVLFALGSVLRIFRRDITFSYSVYLTVFACGFFGMAVSITLLVLLQSTVGIAYSLVSTLSGVFMFGLAAGAEITLKHNFNSKRVLIILILISIALTFSLLSILPLSSLIRSRTFSAVLFMILSLLSGAIVGAVYRVALALCKDMPKSAARIYSVDLFGATFGSISIGCAILLTSGILISTVSVSLVLFSALLCLLTAPHRP
;
A
#
# COMPACT_ATOMS: atom_id res chain seq x y z
N MET A 1 -33.71 -6.80 -0.68
CA MET A 1 -32.72 -6.00 0.09
C MET A 1 -31.48 -6.80 0.46
N PRO A 2 -31.56 -7.97 1.13
CA PRO A 2 -30.35 -8.70 1.58
C PRO A 2 -29.40 -9.06 0.44
N LEU A 3 -29.95 -9.43 -0.71
CA LEU A 3 -29.18 -9.78 -1.90
C LEU A 3 -28.24 -8.67 -2.39
N PHE A 4 -28.71 -7.43 -2.43
CA PHE A 4 -27.91 -6.30 -2.95
C PHE A 4 -26.83 -5.87 -1.97
N PHE A 5 -27.13 -5.93 -0.68
CA PHE A 5 -26.11 -5.79 0.36
C PHE A 5 -25.02 -6.86 0.23
N ALA A 6 -25.40 -8.12 -0.06
CA ALA A 6 -24.45 -9.20 -0.26
C ALA A 6 -23.56 -8.99 -1.49
N VAL A 7 -24.06 -8.39 -2.58
CA VAL A 7 -23.25 -8.11 -3.79
C VAL A 7 -22.06 -7.23 -3.44
N GLY A 8 -22.30 -6.04 -2.87
CA GLY A 8 -21.22 -5.15 -2.43
C GLY A 8 -20.32 -5.80 -1.39
N PHE A 9 -20.91 -6.46 -0.39
CA PHE A 9 -20.14 -7.15 0.65
C PHE A 9 -19.12 -8.15 0.07
N ILE A 10 -19.50 -8.96 -0.92
CA ILE A 10 -18.61 -9.92 -1.59
C ILE A 10 -17.58 -9.19 -2.45
N ALA A 11 -18.01 -8.22 -3.24
CA ALA A 11 -17.14 -7.48 -4.15
C ALA A 11 -16.02 -6.81 -3.35
N GLN A 12 -16.37 -6.08 -2.29
CA GLN A 12 -15.40 -5.46 -1.41
C GLN A 12 -14.52 -6.48 -0.68
N THR A 13 -15.10 -7.56 -0.15
CA THR A 13 -14.28 -8.59 0.53
C THR A 13 -13.27 -9.23 -0.42
N ALA A 14 -13.70 -9.57 -1.65
CA ALA A 14 -12.82 -10.11 -2.68
C ALA A 14 -11.74 -9.10 -3.07
N GLN A 15 -12.08 -7.82 -3.23
CA GLN A 15 -11.12 -6.77 -3.54
C GLN A 15 -10.03 -6.67 -2.47
N VAL A 16 -10.43 -6.66 -1.20
CA VAL A 16 -9.49 -6.50 -0.08
C VAL A 16 -8.57 -7.71 0.05
N LEU A 17 -9.09 -8.94 -0.08
CA LEU A 17 -8.27 -10.15 -0.07
C LEU A 17 -7.26 -10.14 -1.23
N LEU A 18 -7.68 -9.76 -2.44
CA LEU A 18 -6.80 -9.64 -3.59
C LEU A 18 -5.71 -8.58 -3.40
N ILE A 19 -6.06 -7.40 -2.90
CA ILE A 19 -5.09 -6.35 -2.60
C ILE A 19 -4.03 -6.85 -1.64
N ARG A 20 -4.43 -7.58 -0.58
CA ARG A 20 -3.50 -8.10 0.43
C ARG A 20 -2.52 -9.12 -0.15
N GLU A 21 -3.00 -10.08 -0.93
CA GLU A 21 -2.16 -11.10 -1.57
C GLU A 21 -1.22 -10.50 -2.63
N VAL A 22 -1.74 -9.58 -3.44
CA VAL A 22 -0.92 -8.91 -4.46
C VAL A 22 0.11 -7.99 -3.79
N PHE A 23 -0.23 -7.33 -2.68
CA PHE A 23 0.74 -6.54 -1.93
C PHE A 23 1.93 -7.37 -1.44
N LEU A 24 1.70 -8.61 -0.97
CA LEU A 24 2.78 -9.56 -0.64
C LEU A 24 3.62 -9.94 -1.87
N ASN A 25 3.00 -10.08 -3.04
CA ASN A 25 3.71 -10.38 -4.28
C ASN A 25 4.58 -9.25 -4.81
N PHE A 26 4.25 -8.02 -4.46
CA PHE A 26 4.99 -6.82 -4.81
C PHE A 26 5.94 -6.38 -3.66
N GLN A 27 6.27 -7.31 -2.74
CA GLN A 27 7.19 -7.09 -1.62
C GLN A 27 6.80 -5.88 -0.74
N GLY A 28 5.50 -5.62 -0.62
CA GLY A 28 4.97 -4.49 0.16
C GLY A 28 5.06 -3.13 -0.54
N ASN A 29 5.34 -3.08 -1.84
CA ASN A 29 5.40 -1.83 -2.59
C ASN A 29 4.00 -1.28 -2.89
N GLU A 30 3.82 0.04 -2.76
CA GLU A 30 2.55 0.73 -3.02
C GLU A 30 2.11 0.68 -4.49
N LEU A 31 3.01 0.33 -5.41
CA LEU A 31 2.68 0.07 -6.82
C LEU A 31 1.63 -1.02 -6.97
N ALA A 32 1.59 -1.98 -6.04
CA ALA A 32 0.56 -3.00 -5.97
C ALA A 32 -0.85 -2.41 -5.95
N PHE A 33 -1.09 -1.32 -5.20
CA PHE A 33 -2.41 -0.71 -5.12
C PHE A 33 -2.83 -0.15 -6.48
N GLY A 34 -1.95 0.61 -7.14
CA GLY A 34 -2.22 1.18 -8.46
C GLY A 34 -2.53 0.10 -9.50
N VAL A 35 -1.75 -0.98 -9.53
CA VAL A 35 -1.97 -2.11 -10.44
C VAL A 35 -3.28 -2.84 -10.14
N VAL A 36 -3.52 -3.21 -8.87
CA VAL A 36 -4.71 -3.98 -8.48
C VAL A 36 -5.97 -3.20 -8.77
N PHE A 37 -6.04 -1.91 -8.40
CA PHE A 37 -7.21 -1.10 -8.70
C PHE A 37 -7.43 -0.92 -10.21
N SER A 38 -6.36 -0.83 -10.99
CA SER A 38 -6.47 -0.73 -12.45
C SER A 38 -7.07 -1.99 -13.06
N ILE A 39 -6.54 -3.17 -12.69
CA ILE A 39 -7.05 -4.47 -13.13
C ILE A 39 -8.50 -4.65 -12.64
N TRP A 40 -8.77 -4.31 -11.37
CA TRP A 40 -10.09 -4.36 -10.75
C TRP A 40 -11.10 -3.57 -11.56
N LEU A 41 -10.85 -2.28 -11.77
CA LEU A 41 -11.80 -1.40 -12.45
C LEU A 41 -11.99 -1.79 -13.93
N LEU A 42 -10.90 -2.19 -14.61
CA LEU A 42 -10.95 -2.58 -16.02
C LEU A 42 -11.83 -3.83 -16.25
N PHE A 43 -11.56 -4.91 -15.51
CA PHE A 43 -12.31 -6.15 -15.66
C PHE A 43 -13.73 -6.02 -15.11
N LEU A 44 -13.95 -5.20 -14.07
CA LEU A 44 -15.29 -4.87 -13.57
C LEU A 44 -16.11 -4.15 -14.65
N ALA A 45 -15.50 -3.21 -15.39
CA ALA A 45 -16.14 -2.50 -16.49
C ALA A 45 -16.53 -3.45 -17.63
N PHE A 46 -15.62 -4.35 -18.03
CA PHE A 46 -15.89 -5.36 -19.04
C PHE A 46 -16.98 -6.35 -18.61
N GLY A 47 -16.93 -6.84 -17.37
CA GLY A 47 -17.95 -7.72 -16.80
C GLY A 47 -19.34 -7.10 -16.84
N THR A 48 -19.43 -5.85 -16.39
CA THR A 48 -20.66 -5.06 -16.45
C THR A 48 -21.17 -4.92 -17.87
N LEU A 49 -20.30 -4.52 -18.81
CA LEU A 49 -20.65 -4.26 -20.20
C LEU A 49 -21.15 -5.53 -20.89
N VAL A 50 -20.40 -6.63 -20.81
CA VAL A 50 -20.75 -7.91 -21.45
C VAL A 50 -22.07 -8.43 -20.88
N ALA A 51 -22.25 -8.42 -19.56
CA ALA A 51 -23.52 -8.81 -18.94
C ALA A 51 -24.69 -7.89 -19.36
N SER A 52 -24.44 -6.63 -19.71
CA SER A 52 -25.47 -5.71 -20.22
C SER A 52 -25.84 -5.94 -21.70
N LEU A 53 -25.06 -6.74 -22.44
CA LEU A 53 -25.27 -7.01 -23.86
C LEU A 53 -25.90 -8.39 -24.11
N VAL A 54 -25.52 -9.39 -23.33
CA VAL A 54 -25.99 -10.77 -23.48
C VAL A 54 -27.44 -10.92 -22.97
N ARG A 55 -28.23 -11.82 -23.60
CA ARG A 55 -29.56 -12.23 -23.14
C ARG A 55 -29.44 -13.48 -22.26
N TYR A 56 -30.05 -13.45 -21.09
CA TYR A 56 -30.05 -14.56 -20.14
C TYR A 56 -31.27 -14.47 -19.22
N ARG A 57 -31.57 -15.55 -18.50
CA ARG A 57 -32.53 -15.53 -17.39
C ARG A 57 -31.82 -14.99 -16.13
N PRO A 58 -32.18 -13.80 -15.61
CA PRO A 58 -31.37 -13.15 -14.58
C PRO A 58 -31.36 -13.91 -13.26
N SER A 59 -32.44 -14.61 -12.89
CA SER A 59 -32.46 -15.44 -11.68
C SER A 59 -31.43 -16.58 -11.71
N ILE A 60 -31.33 -17.29 -12.83
CA ILE A 60 -30.40 -18.40 -13.00
C ILE A 60 -28.97 -17.86 -13.08
N MET A 61 -28.75 -16.84 -13.92
CA MET A 61 -27.44 -16.24 -14.12
C MET A 61 -26.87 -15.69 -12.80
N LEU A 62 -27.71 -15.06 -11.98
CA LEU A 62 -27.32 -14.53 -10.68
C LEU A 62 -26.80 -15.64 -9.76
N VAL A 63 -27.54 -16.73 -9.60
CA VAL A 63 -27.11 -17.88 -8.77
C VAL A 63 -25.86 -18.55 -9.34
N SER A 64 -25.77 -18.68 -10.67
CA SER A 64 -24.59 -19.26 -11.35
C SER A 64 -23.33 -18.42 -11.09
N ILE A 65 -23.40 -17.10 -11.26
CA ILE A 65 -22.27 -16.20 -11.03
C ILE A 65 -21.87 -16.21 -9.55
N PHE A 66 -22.84 -16.17 -8.63
CA PHE A 66 -22.54 -16.28 -7.19
C PHE A 66 -21.81 -17.57 -6.84
N THR A 67 -22.30 -18.70 -7.35
CA THR A 67 -21.68 -20.01 -7.10
C THR A 67 -20.27 -20.06 -7.69
N ALA A 68 -20.08 -19.53 -8.91
CA ALA A 68 -18.77 -19.45 -9.55
C ALA A 68 -17.79 -18.56 -8.77
N LEU A 69 -18.24 -17.40 -8.27
CA LEU A 69 -17.42 -16.50 -7.45
C LEU A 69 -16.94 -17.17 -6.16
N LEU A 70 -17.87 -17.81 -5.43
CA LEU A 70 -17.52 -18.49 -4.17
C LEU A 70 -16.61 -19.70 -4.39
N ALA A 71 -16.75 -20.40 -5.52
CA ALA A 71 -15.88 -21.52 -5.87
C ALA A 71 -14.49 -21.06 -6.35
N TYR A 72 -14.42 -19.98 -7.14
CA TYR A 72 -13.17 -19.50 -7.74
C TYR A 72 -12.34 -18.66 -6.78
N LEU A 73 -12.95 -17.92 -5.83
CA LEU A 73 -12.22 -17.04 -4.92
C LEU A 73 -11.13 -17.75 -4.10
N PRO A 74 -11.36 -18.90 -3.44
CA PRO A 74 -10.31 -19.67 -2.77
C PRO A 74 -9.16 -20.07 -3.70
N PHE A 75 -9.52 -20.54 -4.91
CA PHE A 75 -8.53 -20.97 -5.90
C PHE A 75 -7.71 -19.78 -6.41
N CYS A 76 -8.34 -18.63 -6.63
CA CYS A 76 -7.70 -17.38 -7.02
C CYS A 76 -6.66 -16.94 -5.98
N ILE A 77 -7.00 -16.97 -4.69
CA ILE A 77 -6.06 -16.64 -3.61
C ILE A 77 -4.87 -17.61 -3.60
N HIS A 78 -5.13 -18.92 -3.67
CA HIS A 78 -4.05 -19.91 -3.71
C HIS A 78 -3.14 -19.72 -4.93
N LEU A 79 -3.71 -19.51 -6.12
CA LEU A 79 -2.93 -19.26 -7.34
C LEU A 79 -2.08 -17.99 -7.24
N LEU A 80 -2.59 -16.92 -6.65
CA LEU A 80 -1.81 -15.71 -6.40
C LEU A 80 -0.65 -15.93 -5.43
N ARG A 81 -0.73 -16.91 -4.54
CA ARG A 81 0.39 -17.26 -3.66
C ARG A 81 1.47 -18.06 -4.39
N VAL A 82 1.08 -18.95 -5.31
CA VAL A 82 1.98 -19.95 -5.90
C VAL A 82 2.40 -19.68 -7.34
N TRP A 83 1.92 -18.62 -8.01
CA TRP A 83 2.27 -18.37 -9.42
C TRP A 83 3.79 -18.25 -9.66
N LYS A 84 4.56 -17.86 -8.64
CA LYS A 84 6.03 -17.78 -8.69
C LYS A 84 6.70 -19.13 -8.94
N VAL A 85 6.02 -20.24 -8.60
CA VAL A 85 6.45 -21.60 -8.93
C VAL A 85 6.57 -21.77 -10.45
N TRP A 86 5.65 -21.15 -11.20
CA TRP A 86 5.56 -21.31 -12.65
C TRP A 86 6.58 -20.48 -13.41
N THR A 87 7.16 -19.45 -12.78
CA THR A 87 8.14 -18.57 -13.41
C THR A 87 9.59 -19.05 -13.28
N SER A 88 9.84 -20.18 -12.60
CA SER A 88 11.20 -20.72 -12.38
C SER A 88 12.19 -19.67 -11.86
N LEU A 89 11.73 -18.73 -11.04
CA LEU A 89 12.56 -17.66 -10.48
C LEU A 89 13.62 -18.29 -9.57
N PRO A 90 14.93 -18.07 -9.83
CA PRO A 90 15.98 -18.48 -8.91
C PRO A 90 15.79 -17.86 -7.53
N SER A 91 16.11 -18.61 -6.48
CA SER A 91 16.10 -18.10 -5.11
C SER A 91 17.00 -16.88 -4.99
N GLY A 92 16.47 -15.79 -4.44
CA GLY A 92 17.19 -14.51 -4.28
C GLY A 92 17.03 -13.52 -5.43
N GLN A 93 16.36 -13.88 -6.54
CA GLN A 93 16.00 -12.90 -7.57
C GLN A 93 14.82 -12.02 -7.11
N VAL A 94 14.88 -10.71 -7.42
CA VAL A 94 13.75 -9.79 -7.23
C VAL A 94 12.60 -10.22 -8.14
N ILE A 95 11.36 -10.13 -7.61
CA ILE A 95 10.17 -10.51 -8.37
C ILE A 95 9.98 -9.53 -9.53
N PRO A 96 9.96 -10.00 -10.79
CA PRO A 96 9.79 -9.10 -11.92
C PRO A 96 8.39 -8.45 -11.90
N LEU A 97 8.33 -7.13 -12.01
CA LEU A 97 7.13 -6.33 -11.95
C LEU A 97 6.18 -6.65 -13.12
N PHE A 98 6.70 -6.76 -14.35
CA PHE A 98 5.88 -7.08 -15.51
C PHE A 98 5.19 -8.44 -15.33
N SER A 99 5.95 -9.44 -14.89
CA SER A 99 5.40 -10.77 -14.57
C SER A 99 4.33 -10.68 -13.50
N ALA A 100 4.58 -9.96 -12.41
CA ALA A 100 3.61 -9.79 -11.34
C ALA A 100 2.28 -9.17 -11.84
N VAL A 101 2.35 -8.15 -12.72
CA VAL A 101 1.15 -7.54 -13.35
C VAL A 101 0.41 -8.55 -14.23
N VAL A 102 1.13 -9.29 -15.08
CA VAL A 102 0.53 -10.26 -16.02
C VAL A 102 -0.16 -11.39 -15.27
N TYR A 103 0.53 -12.05 -14.34
CA TYR A 103 -0.05 -13.17 -13.58
C TYR A 103 -1.20 -12.71 -12.68
N THR A 104 -1.08 -11.55 -12.04
CA THR A 104 -2.21 -10.96 -11.28
C THR A 104 -3.41 -10.73 -12.18
N THR A 105 -3.21 -10.21 -13.40
CA THR A 105 -4.30 -9.99 -14.36
C THR A 105 -4.94 -11.29 -14.80
N MET A 106 -4.15 -12.31 -15.13
CA MET A 106 -4.65 -13.61 -15.58
C MET A 106 -5.43 -14.35 -14.50
N ILE A 107 -4.96 -14.29 -13.24
CA ILE A 107 -5.56 -15.02 -12.12
C ILE A 107 -6.78 -14.27 -11.57
N ALA A 108 -6.64 -12.97 -11.28
CA ALA A 108 -7.70 -12.17 -10.66
C ALA A 108 -8.74 -11.66 -11.68
N GLY A 109 -8.36 -11.39 -12.92
CA GLY A 109 -9.23 -10.83 -13.96
C GLY A 109 -10.57 -11.57 -14.14
N PRO A 110 -10.59 -12.92 -14.25
CA PRO A 110 -11.83 -13.68 -14.35
C PRO A 110 -12.77 -13.50 -13.14
N LEU A 111 -12.22 -13.48 -11.92
CA LEU A 111 -12.98 -13.24 -10.68
C LEU A 111 -13.63 -11.86 -10.72
N ILE A 112 -12.85 -10.84 -11.06
CA ILE A 112 -13.27 -9.44 -11.10
C ILE A 112 -14.34 -9.23 -12.20
N PHE A 113 -14.17 -9.87 -13.35
CA PHE A 113 -15.16 -9.87 -14.42
C PHE A 113 -16.50 -10.43 -13.94
N LEU A 114 -16.48 -11.53 -13.19
CA LEU A 114 -17.68 -12.12 -12.59
C LEU A 114 -18.34 -11.17 -11.57
N CYS A 115 -17.56 -10.44 -10.77
CA CYS A 115 -18.10 -9.39 -9.88
C CYS A 115 -18.82 -8.28 -10.67
N GLY A 116 -18.25 -7.82 -11.78
CA GLY A 116 -18.88 -6.80 -12.63
C GLY A 116 -20.15 -7.32 -13.31
N ALA A 117 -20.11 -8.56 -13.79
CA ALA A 117 -21.29 -9.21 -14.37
C ALA A 117 -22.41 -9.38 -13.32
N LEU A 118 -22.05 -9.70 -12.07
CA LEU A 118 -22.99 -9.87 -10.97
C LEU A 118 -23.83 -8.62 -10.74
N PHE A 119 -23.21 -7.44 -10.70
CA PHE A 119 -23.91 -6.16 -10.53
C PHE A 119 -24.93 -5.90 -11.65
N SER A 120 -24.52 -6.06 -12.91
CA SER A 120 -25.40 -5.91 -14.08
C SER A 120 -26.60 -6.88 -14.07
N VAL A 121 -26.35 -8.14 -13.71
CA VAL A 121 -27.39 -9.17 -13.61
C VAL A 121 -28.36 -8.84 -12.47
N ALA A 122 -27.85 -8.38 -11.33
CA ALA A 122 -28.64 -7.99 -10.17
C ALA A 122 -29.54 -6.77 -10.48
N LEU A 123 -29.04 -5.81 -11.27
CA LEU A 123 -29.83 -4.66 -11.75
C LEU A 123 -31.00 -5.11 -12.63
N ARG A 124 -30.74 -5.95 -13.64
CA ARG A 124 -31.81 -6.49 -14.51
C ARG A 124 -32.83 -7.32 -13.73
N TYR A 125 -32.36 -8.09 -12.76
CA TYR A 125 -33.25 -8.85 -11.88
C TYR A 125 -34.23 -7.93 -11.12
N ASN A 126 -33.76 -6.77 -10.67
CA ASN A 126 -34.61 -5.77 -10.03
C ASN A 126 -35.60 -5.13 -11.02
N GLU A 127 -35.17 -4.86 -12.26
CA GLU A 127 -36.04 -4.32 -13.32
C GLU A 127 -37.20 -5.28 -13.64
N GLU A 128 -36.94 -6.58 -13.76
CA GLU A 128 -38.00 -7.58 -14.04
C GLU A 128 -39.01 -7.75 -12.89
N LYS A 129 -38.56 -7.57 -11.64
CA LYS A 129 -39.38 -7.85 -10.45
C LYS A 129 -39.94 -6.58 -9.79
N HIS A 130 -39.60 -5.39 -10.29
CA HIS A 130 -40.00 -4.08 -9.76
C HIS A 130 -39.89 -3.97 -8.23
N LEU A 131 -38.81 -4.52 -7.65
CA LEU A 131 -38.72 -4.66 -6.18
C LEU A 131 -38.48 -3.32 -5.50
N ILE A 132 -37.48 -2.58 -5.97
CA ILE A 132 -36.96 -1.38 -5.30
C ILE A 132 -36.51 -0.36 -6.35
N SER A 133 -36.51 0.94 -6.02
CA SER A 133 -35.92 1.97 -6.89
C SER A 133 -34.41 1.72 -7.14
N PRO A 134 -33.89 2.01 -8.35
CA PRO A 134 -32.47 1.83 -8.66
C PRO A 134 -31.52 2.55 -7.70
N ALA A 135 -31.93 3.70 -7.16
CA ALA A 135 -31.13 4.44 -6.18
C ALA A 135 -30.99 3.72 -4.83
N ARG A 136 -32.07 3.12 -4.32
CA ARG A 136 -32.02 2.31 -3.09
C ARG A 136 -31.23 1.02 -3.27
N LEU A 137 -31.23 0.44 -4.48
CA LEU A 137 -30.38 -0.70 -4.82
C LEU A 137 -28.91 -0.34 -4.70
N TYR A 138 -28.54 0.80 -5.28
CA TYR A 138 -27.20 1.34 -5.24
C TYR A 138 -26.72 1.65 -3.81
N ILE A 139 -27.61 2.17 -2.96
CA ILE A 139 -27.31 2.39 -1.53
C ILE A 139 -27.06 1.08 -0.79
N LEU A 140 -27.85 0.03 -1.06
CA LEU A 140 -27.66 -1.26 -0.39
C LEU A 140 -26.32 -1.90 -0.76
N ASP A 141 -25.92 -1.78 -2.02
CA ASP A 141 -24.62 -2.22 -2.52
C ASP A 141 -23.47 -1.51 -1.78
N ALA A 142 -23.50 -0.17 -1.76
CA ALA A 142 -22.51 0.64 -1.05
C ALA A 142 -22.49 0.43 0.47
N LEU A 143 -23.64 0.13 1.08
CA LEU A 143 -23.68 -0.27 2.50
C LEU A 143 -23.01 -1.64 2.72
N GLY A 144 -23.14 -2.56 1.76
CA GLY A 144 -22.41 -3.82 1.74
C GLY A 144 -20.91 -3.59 1.67
N ASP A 145 -20.46 -2.72 0.77
CA ASP A 145 -19.04 -2.33 0.64
C ASP A 145 -18.50 -1.69 1.92
N LEU A 146 -19.22 -0.73 2.49
CA LEU A 146 -18.82 -0.08 3.74
C LEU A 146 -18.74 -1.08 4.89
N ALA A 147 -19.74 -1.96 5.02
CA ALA A 147 -19.77 -2.97 6.07
C ALA A 147 -18.61 -3.96 5.93
N ALA A 148 -18.34 -4.46 4.71
CA ALA A 148 -17.19 -5.32 4.43
C ALA A 148 -15.87 -4.59 4.73
N GLY A 149 -15.73 -3.34 4.28
CA GLY A 149 -14.53 -2.54 4.49
C GLY A 149 -14.19 -2.33 5.98
N VAL A 150 -15.19 -1.94 6.78
CA VAL A 150 -15.05 -1.72 8.23
C VAL A 150 -14.84 -3.04 8.98
N LEU A 151 -15.66 -4.06 8.71
CA LEU A 151 -15.51 -5.36 9.36
C LEU A 151 -14.16 -5.98 9.04
N PHE A 152 -13.66 -5.83 7.82
CA PHE A 152 -12.36 -6.34 7.46
C PHE A 152 -11.24 -5.61 8.21
N SER A 153 -11.25 -4.27 8.21
CA SER A 153 -10.22 -3.43 8.86
C SER A 153 -10.09 -3.65 10.37
N PHE A 154 -11.21 -3.89 11.07
CA PHE A 154 -11.23 -3.87 12.54
C PHE A 154 -11.57 -5.21 13.18
N VAL A 155 -12.11 -6.17 12.43
CA VAL A 155 -12.52 -7.48 12.97
C VAL A 155 -11.82 -8.61 12.23
N PHE A 156 -12.01 -8.75 10.92
CA PHE A 156 -11.52 -9.92 10.21
C PHE A 156 -10.00 -10.02 10.22
N VAL A 157 -9.29 -8.90 10.04
CA VAL A 157 -7.82 -8.90 10.07
C VAL A 157 -7.21 -9.34 11.40
N LEU A 158 -7.95 -9.23 12.51
CA LEU A 158 -7.46 -9.56 13.86
C LEU A 158 -7.72 -11.02 14.24
N PHE A 159 -8.74 -11.65 13.64
CA PHE A 159 -9.26 -12.93 14.14
C PHE A 159 -9.41 -14.01 13.08
N LEU A 160 -9.39 -13.67 11.79
CA LEU A 160 -9.72 -14.59 10.72
C LEU A 160 -8.63 -14.64 9.64
N ASP A 161 -8.33 -15.85 9.19
CA ASP A 161 -7.49 -16.11 8.02
C ASP A 161 -8.24 -15.84 6.70
N HIS A 162 -7.52 -15.74 5.58
CA HIS A 162 -8.11 -15.39 4.27
C HIS A 162 -9.23 -16.36 3.87
N PHE A 163 -9.01 -17.67 3.97
CA PHE A 163 -10.06 -18.65 3.65
C PHE A 163 -11.25 -18.64 4.63
N GLN A 164 -11.03 -18.28 5.90
CA GLN A 164 -12.14 -18.15 6.86
C GLN A 164 -13.02 -16.96 6.51
N VAL A 165 -12.42 -15.84 6.09
CA VAL A 165 -13.14 -14.66 5.58
C VAL A 165 -13.93 -15.02 4.33
N ILE A 166 -13.36 -15.79 3.39
CA ILE A 166 -14.08 -16.24 2.19
C ILE A 166 -15.33 -17.04 2.57
N VAL A 167 -15.23 -17.92 3.56
CA VAL A 167 -16.36 -18.74 3.99
C VAL A 167 -17.39 -17.94 4.79
N LEU A 168 -16.96 -16.96 5.58
CA LEU A 168 -17.89 -16.01 6.21
C LEU A 168 -18.65 -15.18 5.15
N THR A 169 -17.97 -14.77 4.09
CA THR A 169 -18.61 -14.10 2.95
C THR A 169 -19.61 -15.03 2.27
N ALA A 170 -19.24 -16.29 2.02
CA ALA A 170 -20.18 -17.31 1.52
C ALA A 170 -21.39 -17.48 2.46
N PHE A 171 -21.19 -17.40 3.77
CA PHE A 171 -22.26 -17.50 4.77
C PHE A 171 -23.25 -16.33 4.65
N VAL A 172 -22.76 -15.10 4.53
CA VAL A 172 -23.61 -13.91 4.32
C VAL A 172 -24.43 -14.04 3.02
N CYS A 173 -23.84 -14.63 1.98
CA CYS A 173 -24.53 -14.90 0.71
C CYS A 173 -25.66 -15.90 0.86
N VAL A 174 -25.35 -17.07 1.44
CA VAL A 174 -26.32 -18.15 1.63
C VAL A 174 -27.42 -17.69 2.57
N LEU A 175 -27.10 -16.98 3.65
CA LEU A 175 -28.09 -16.41 4.57
C LEU A 175 -29.04 -15.45 3.85
N SER A 176 -28.52 -14.59 2.97
CA SER A 176 -29.33 -13.69 2.14
C SER A 176 -30.30 -14.43 1.21
N PHE A 177 -29.93 -15.64 0.75
CA PHE A 177 -30.79 -16.51 -0.04
C PHE A 177 -31.79 -17.28 0.82
N VAL A 178 -31.37 -17.81 1.99
CA VAL A 178 -32.22 -18.52 2.97
C VAL A 178 -33.35 -17.64 3.47
N LEU A 179 -33.07 -16.36 3.78
CA LEU A 179 -34.07 -15.40 4.26
C LEU A 179 -35.18 -15.13 3.23
N ARG A 180 -34.97 -15.53 1.98
CA ARG A 180 -35.91 -15.32 0.87
C ARG A 180 -36.78 -16.54 0.57
N GLU A 181 -36.27 -17.74 0.79
CA GLU A 181 -36.94 -18.99 0.42
C GLU A 181 -37.85 -19.53 1.56
N THR A 182 -38.90 -20.26 1.18
CA THR A 182 -39.80 -20.95 2.12
C THR A 182 -39.88 -22.44 1.78
N GLY A 183 -40.16 -23.30 2.78
CA GLY A 183 -40.32 -24.75 2.59
C GLY A 183 -39.00 -25.55 2.57
N THR A 184 -38.98 -26.69 1.86
CA THR A 184 -37.85 -27.66 1.83
C THR A 184 -36.54 -27.06 1.29
N ARG A 185 -36.62 -26.07 0.40
CA ARG A 185 -35.44 -25.32 -0.08
C ARG A 185 -34.74 -24.56 1.04
N ARG A 186 -35.49 -24.05 2.02
CA ARG A 186 -34.94 -23.40 3.21
C ARG A 186 -34.21 -24.41 4.10
N ALA A 187 -34.73 -25.63 4.23
CA ALA A 187 -34.07 -26.70 4.99
C ALA A 187 -32.74 -27.14 4.35
N PHE A 188 -32.70 -27.34 3.02
CA PHE A 188 -31.45 -27.60 2.31
C PHE A 188 -30.45 -26.45 2.42
N ALA A 189 -30.93 -25.20 2.33
CA ALA A 189 -30.06 -24.04 2.46
C ALA A 189 -29.52 -23.86 3.90
N LEU A 190 -30.29 -24.20 4.93
CA LEU A 190 -29.83 -24.25 6.33
C LEU A 190 -28.84 -25.39 6.58
N LEU A 191 -29.04 -26.55 5.95
CA LEU A 191 -28.12 -27.68 6.04
C LEU A 191 -26.81 -27.40 5.29
N PHE A 192 -26.88 -26.69 4.17
CA PHE A 192 -25.70 -26.15 3.48
C PHE A 192 -25.00 -25.08 4.31
N LEU A 193 -25.74 -24.18 4.96
CA LEU A 193 -25.20 -23.17 5.88
C LEU A 193 -24.46 -23.84 7.06
N PHE A 194 -25.03 -24.92 7.60
CA PHE A 194 -24.41 -25.73 8.65
C PHE A 194 -23.13 -26.42 8.15
N ALA A 195 -23.15 -27.05 6.97
CA ALA A 195 -21.97 -27.65 6.36
C ALA A 195 -20.87 -26.61 6.10
N LEU A 196 -21.25 -25.39 5.71
CA LEU A 196 -20.35 -24.26 5.52
C LEU A 196 -19.70 -23.84 6.85
N CYS A 197 -20.47 -23.74 7.94
CA CYS A 197 -19.94 -23.47 9.28
C CYS A 197 -19.00 -24.58 9.78
N VAL A 198 -19.30 -25.86 9.49
CA VAL A 198 -18.41 -26.98 9.81
C VAL A 198 -17.13 -26.92 8.97
N ALA A 199 -17.22 -26.52 7.69
CA ALA A 199 -16.05 -26.33 6.84
C ALA A 199 -15.11 -25.26 7.40
N VAL A 200 -15.62 -24.16 7.97
CA VAL A 200 -14.81 -23.10 8.64
C VAL A 200 -13.85 -23.68 9.68
N MET A 201 -14.24 -24.74 10.40
CA MET A 201 -13.40 -25.34 11.44
C MET A 201 -12.17 -26.07 10.89
N PHE A 202 -12.20 -26.54 9.63
CA PHE A 202 -11.07 -27.25 9.01
C PHE A 202 -10.19 -26.36 8.13
N ILE A 203 -10.61 -25.11 7.89
CA ILE A 203 -9.94 -24.16 7.01
C ILE A 203 -8.55 -23.68 7.47
N PRO A 204 -8.25 -23.50 8.77
CA PRO A 204 -6.91 -23.08 9.19
C PRO A 204 -5.80 -24.01 8.66
N ARG A 205 -6.12 -25.30 8.45
CA ARG A 205 -5.20 -26.25 7.81
C ARG A 205 -5.00 -25.95 6.32
N LEU A 206 -6.04 -25.55 5.60
CA LEU A 206 -5.94 -25.18 4.19
C LEU A 206 -5.14 -23.89 3.99
N GLU A 207 -5.33 -22.89 4.87
CA GLU A 207 -4.50 -21.68 4.86
C GLU A 207 -3.03 -22.04 5.04
N ARG A 208 -2.71 -22.79 6.10
CA ARG A 208 -1.32 -23.21 6.37
C ARG A 208 -0.71 -24.01 5.22
N LEU A 209 -1.45 -24.93 4.61
CA LEU A 209 -0.96 -25.71 3.46
C LEU A 209 -0.70 -24.82 2.24
N SER A 210 -1.59 -23.88 1.95
CA SER A 210 -1.42 -22.92 0.87
C SER A 210 -0.17 -22.05 1.08
N GLU A 211 0.03 -21.56 2.29
CA GLU A 211 1.22 -20.78 2.69
C GLU A 211 2.51 -21.60 2.66
N GLU A 212 2.47 -22.85 3.10
CA GLU A 212 3.62 -23.73 3.07
C GLU A 212 4.09 -23.98 1.64
N VAL A 213 3.16 -24.17 0.69
CA VAL A 213 3.49 -24.27 -0.74
C VAL A 213 4.11 -22.97 -1.25
N ARG A 214 3.60 -21.81 -0.83
CA ARG A 214 4.19 -20.50 -1.20
C ARG A 214 5.65 -20.38 -0.75
N PHE A 215 5.98 -20.74 0.49
CA PHE A 215 7.37 -20.64 0.95
C PHE A 215 8.28 -21.69 0.30
N ARG A 216 7.79 -22.91 0.09
CA ARG A 216 8.53 -23.94 -0.67
C ARG A 216 8.78 -23.54 -2.12
N ALA A 217 7.92 -22.69 -2.70
CA ALA A 217 8.13 -22.12 -4.02
C ALA A 217 9.35 -21.19 -4.09
N ILE A 218 9.70 -20.53 -2.97
CA ILE A 218 10.85 -19.63 -2.88
C ILE A 218 12.14 -20.44 -2.71
N ASN A 219 12.10 -21.45 -1.84
CA ASN A 219 13.17 -22.42 -1.66
C ASN A 219 12.55 -23.74 -1.14
N LEU A 220 12.80 -24.83 -1.86
CA LEU A 220 12.23 -26.15 -1.58
C LEU A 220 12.56 -26.68 -0.17
N GLN A 221 13.62 -26.18 0.45
CA GLN A 221 14.05 -26.56 1.80
C GLN A 221 13.35 -25.76 2.91
N LEU A 222 12.64 -24.67 2.58
CA LEU A 222 11.93 -23.88 3.57
C LEU A 222 10.63 -24.57 4.00
N ARG A 223 10.49 -24.78 5.31
CA ARG A 223 9.25 -25.23 5.96
C ARG A 223 8.65 -24.11 6.78
N LEU A 224 7.33 -23.99 6.74
CA LEU A 224 6.60 -22.99 7.51
C LEU A 224 6.41 -23.45 8.96
N ALA A 225 7.15 -22.80 9.88
CA ALA A 225 7.05 -23.08 11.31
C ALA A 225 5.78 -22.44 11.90
N ASP A 226 5.59 -21.16 11.65
CA ASP A 226 4.46 -20.36 12.15
C ASP A 226 4.15 -19.19 11.20
N ILE A 227 2.90 -18.75 11.15
CA ILE A 227 2.46 -17.60 10.36
C ILE A 227 1.33 -16.89 11.08
N ARG A 228 1.39 -15.57 11.11
CA ARG A 228 0.36 -14.73 11.72
C ARG A 228 0.09 -13.51 10.88
N HIS A 229 -1.19 -13.18 10.74
CA HIS A 229 -1.63 -11.96 10.10
C HIS A 229 -1.93 -10.90 11.18
N SER A 230 -1.54 -9.67 10.91
CA SER A 230 -1.77 -8.51 11.77
C SER A 230 -2.39 -7.36 10.96
N PRO A 231 -2.87 -6.29 11.62
CA PRO A 231 -3.29 -5.07 10.92
C PRO A 231 -2.18 -4.37 10.12
N TYR A 232 -0.92 -4.74 10.35
CA TYR A 232 0.27 -4.16 9.71
C TYR A 232 0.75 -4.98 8.52
N GLY A 233 0.39 -6.26 8.46
CA GLY A 233 0.87 -7.16 7.42
C GLY A 233 0.80 -8.62 7.81
N GLU A 234 1.75 -9.38 7.29
CA GLU A 234 2.00 -10.77 7.62
C GLU A 234 3.37 -10.92 8.27
N VAL A 235 3.46 -11.73 9.33
CA VAL A 235 4.71 -12.18 9.92
C VAL A 235 4.76 -13.70 9.82
N ALA A 236 5.78 -14.21 9.15
CA ALA A 236 6.01 -15.64 8.97
C ALA A 236 7.36 -16.05 9.52
N VAL A 237 7.41 -17.26 10.09
CA VAL A 237 8.64 -17.89 10.58
C VAL A 237 8.82 -19.18 9.79
N THR A 238 9.97 -19.28 9.12
CA THR A 238 10.33 -20.46 8.36
C THR A 238 11.60 -21.10 8.91
N GLN A 239 11.81 -22.36 8.55
CA GLN A 239 12.96 -23.14 8.96
C GLN A 239 13.47 -23.91 7.76
N ILE A 240 14.79 -23.88 7.53
CA ILE A 240 15.43 -24.76 6.55
C ILE A 240 15.41 -26.20 7.09
N GLU A 241 15.07 -27.18 6.25
CA GLU A 241 15.13 -28.59 6.62
C GLU A 241 16.48 -28.96 7.24
N ASN A 242 16.44 -29.51 8.46
CA ASN A 242 17.60 -29.92 9.26
C ASN A 242 18.47 -28.77 9.83
N SER A 243 18.01 -27.52 9.78
CA SER A 243 18.63 -26.38 10.47
C SER A 243 17.90 -26.06 11.78
N GLU A 244 18.62 -25.61 12.80
CA GLU A 244 18.02 -25.02 14.01
C GLU A 244 17.68 -23.53 13.83
N GLN A 245 18.16 -22.91 12.74
CA GLN A 245 17.91 -21.51 12.43
C GLN A 245 16.48 -21.31 11.90
N LEU A 246 15.84 -20.27 12.43
CA LEU A 246 14.52 -19.79 12.05
C LEU A 246 14.65 -18.41 11.40
N ASP A 247 14.06 -18.29 10.22
CA ASP A 247 14.09 -17.09 9.41
C ASP A 247 12.72 -16.38 9.51
N PHE A 248 12.74 -15.12 9.93
CA PHE A 248 11.57 -14.26 10.06
C PHE A 248 11.35 -13.48 8.78
N PHE A 249 10.11 -13.45 8.31
CA PHE A 249 9.67 -12.71 7.14
C PHE A 249 8.54 -11.75 7.50
N ILE A 250 8.62 -10.51 7.01
CA ILE A 250 7.54 -9.52 7.08
C ILE A 250 7.06 -9.23 5.66
N ASN A 251 5.77 -9.44 5.42
CA ASN A 251 5.14 -9.25 4.11
C ASN A 251 5.86 -10.00 2.97
N GLY A 252 6.37 -11.21 3.26
CA GLY A 252 7.12 -12.03 2.32
C GLY A 252 8.59 -11.60 2.11
N ASN A 253 9.05 -10.53 2.75
CA ASN A 253 10.45 -10.10 2.73
C ASN A 253 11.20 -10.64 3.93
N TYR A 254 12.43 -11.10 3.73
CA TYR A 254 13.32 -11.48 4.82
C TYR A 254 13.53 -10.30 5.77
N TYR A 255 13.42 -10.55 7.08
CA TYR A 255 13.59 -9.55 8.12
C TYR A 255 14.83 -9.81 8.97
N PHE A 256 14.90 -10.96 9.64
CA PHE A 256 16.10 -11.42 10.37
C PHE A 256 16.04 -12.94 10.59
N SER A 257 17.14 -13.51 11.09
CA SER A 257 17.23 -14.92 11.47
C SER A 257 17.60 -15.08 12.93
N ILE A 258 17.17 -16.18 13.56
CA ILE A 258 17.62 -16.58 14.89
C ILE A 258 17.93 -18.10 14.94
N PRO A 259 19.02 -18.53 15.59
CA PRO A 259 20.07 -17.69 16.16
C PRO A 259 21.01 -17.14 15.07
N ASP A 260 21.33 -15.84 15.12
CA ASP A 260 22.43 -15.22 14.35
C ASP A 260 23.35 -14.43 15.29
N PRO A 261 24.10 -15.13 16.16
CA PRO A 261 24.82 -14.47 17.23
C PRO A 261 25.96 -13.59 16.71
N TYR A 262 26.59 -13.96 15.59
CA TYR A 262 27.68 -13.18 14.99
C TYR A 262 27.16 -11.91 14.32
N GLY A 263 26.10 -11.99 13.50
CA GLY A 263 25.52 -10.82 12.85
C GLY A 263 25.00 -9.80 13.86
N ILE A 264 24.27 -10.28 14.87
CA ILE A 264 23.75 -9.46 15.96
C ILE A 264 24.87 -8.78 16.76
N ALA A 265 25.93 -9.51 17.10
CA ALA A 265 27.06 -8.94 17.85
C ALA A 265 27.80 -7.87 17.04
N VAL A 266 28.08 -8.11 15.76
CA VAL A 266 28.69 -7.11 14.87
C VAL A 266 27.85 -5.84 14.82
N GLN A 267 26.53 -5.95 14.67
CA GLN A 267 25.63 -4.81 14.65
C GLN A 267 25.62 -4.05 15.99
N ALA A 268 25.42 -4.75 17.11
CA ALA A 268 25.31 -4.14 18.44
C ALA A 268 26.60 -3.43 18.86
N HIS A 269 27.75 -4.09 18.72
CA HIS A 269 29.02 -3.54 19.19
C HIS A 269 29.57 -2.46 18.25
N SER A 270 29.30 -2.54 16.94
CA SER A 270 29.62 -1.45 16.01
C SER A 270 28.78 -0.22 16.28
N LEU A 271 27.48 -0.39 16.54
CA LEU A 271 26.56 0.70 16.90
C LEU A 271 27.00 1.41 18.19
N LEU A 272 27.21 0.65 19.27
CA LEU A 272 27.43 1.22 20.60
C LEU A 272 28.82 1.80 20.80
N ALA A 273 29.81 1.41 20.00
CA ALA A 273 31.16 1.99 20.06
C ALA A 273 31.22 3.43 19.51
N LEU A 274 30.26 3.84 18.67
CA LEU A 274 30.23 5.17 18.04
C LEU A 274 30.10 6.33 19.04
N HIS A 275 29.39 6.11 20.15
CA HIS A 275 29.31 7.07 21.24
C HIS A 275 30.32 6.71 22.34
N PRO A 276 31.02 7.66 23.00
CA PRO A 276 32.03 7.37 24.02
C PRO A 276 31.45 6.73 25.29
N GLU A 277 30.29 7.19 25.76
CA GLU A 277 29.62 6.70 26.97
C GLU A 277 28.10 6.56 26.74
N PRO A 278 27.63 5.54 26.00
CA PRO A 278 26.21 5.39 25.71
C PRO A 278 25.44 4.95 26.96
N LYS A 279 24.41 5.71 27.36
CA LYS A 279 23.53 5.37 28.50
C LYS A 279 22.09 5.12 28.08
N LYS A 280 21.56 5.95 27.19
CA LYS A 280 20.20 5.82 26.64
C LYS A 280 20.23 5.57 25.15
N LEU A 281 19.66 4.44 24.74
CA LEU A 281 19.56 4.02 23.34
C LEU A 281 18.09 3.97 22.91
N LEU A 282 17.78 4.62 21.78
CA LEU A 282 16.52 4.43 21.06
C LEU A 282 16.77 3.56 19.83
N LEU A 283 16.20 2.36 19.78
CA LEU A 283 16.22 1.46 18.63
C LEU A 283 14.87 1.52 17.90
N LEU A 284 14.88 1.96 16.64
CA LEU A 284 13.72 1.93 15.75
C LEU A 284 13.81 0.67 14.87
N GLY A 285 13.03 -0.34 15.20
CA GLY A 285 13.22 -1.71 14.71
C GLY A 285 14.43 -2.40 15.35
N GLY A 286 14.99 -3.41 14.67
CA GLY A 286 16.24 -4.05 15.10
C GLY A 286 16.15 -4.79 16.43
N THR A 287 14.96 -5.29 16.80
CA THR A 287 14.69 -5.99 18.07
C THR A 287 15.75 -7.05 18.45
N PRO A 288 16.31 -7.87 17.54
CA PRO A 288 17.35 -8.84 17.91
C PRO A 288 18.65 -8.24 18.48
N ILE A 289 18.99 -7.00 18.11
CA ILE A 289 20.22 -6.28 18.54
C ILE A 289 20.28 -6.10 20.06
N ILE A 290 19.12 -6.03 20.70
CA ILE A 290 18.98 -5.83 22.14
C ILE A 290 19.79 -6.85 22.94
N SER A 291 19.84 -8.10 22.48
CA SER A 291 20.49 -9.20 23.18
C SER A 291 22.00 -8.98 23.44
N GLU A 292 22.72 -8.41 22.47
CA GLU A 292 24.13 -8.05 22.61
C GLU A 292 24.33 -6.60 23.07
N ALA A 293 23.35 -5.72 22.85
CA ALA A 293 23.39 -4.35 23.34
C ALA A 293 23.44 -4.27 24.88
N LEU A 294 22.74 -5.17 25.58
CA LEU A 294 22.72 -5.26 27.04
C LEU A 294 24.09 -5.53 27.68
N SER A 295 25.06 -6.01 26.90
CA SER A 295 26.45 -6.22 27.33
C SER A 295 27.22 -4.92 27.54
N HIS A 296 26.68 -3.78 27.06
CA HIS A 296 27.21 -2.44 27.34
C HIS A 296 26.54 -1.83 28.58
N PRO A 297 27.17 -0.84 29.24
CA PRO A 297 26.66 -0.20 30.45
C PRO A 297 25.51 0.79 30.18
N LEU A 298 24.47 0.34 29.48
CA LEU A 298 23.26 1.11 29.19
C LEU A 298 22.37 1.20 30.43
N GLU A 299 21.78 2.38 30.64
CA GLU A 299 20.77 2.66 31.67
C GLU A 299 19.36 2.33 31.15
N GLN A 300 19.10 2.55 29.86
CA GLN A 300 17.79 2.31 29.23
C GLN A 300 17.91 2.04 27.73
N ILE A 301 17.11 1.10 27.23
CA ILE A 301 16.91 0.80 25.80
C ILE A 301 15.43 0.92 25.49
N ASP A 302 15.04 1.95 24.75
CA ASP A 302 13.70 2.02 24.17
C ASP A 302 13.75 1.35 22.79
N CYS A 303 13.07 0.21 22.66
CA CYS A 303 12.92 -0.46 21.37
C CYS A 303 11.50 -0.22 20.85
N VAL A 304 11.42 0.36 19.65
CA VAL A 304 10.16 0.68 18.99
C VAL A 304 9.96 -0.31 17.85
N GLU A 305 8.92 -1.14 17.97
CA GLU A 305 8.54 -2.11 16.95
C GLU A 305 7.12 -1.79 16.47
N LEU A 306 6.90 -1.83 15.16
CA LEU A 306 5.60 -1.44 14.60
C LEU A 306 4.53 -2.50 14.90
N ASP A 307 4.89 -3.77 14.70
CA ASP A 307 3.97 -4.90 14.81
C ASP A 307 4.30 -5.76 16.04
N PRO A 308 3.41 -5.79 17.06
CA PRO A 308 3.63 -6.63 18.25
C PRO A 308 3.72 -8.12 17.93
N THR A 309 3.21 -8.55 16.77
CA THR A 309 3.26 -9.93 16.31
C THR A 309 4.71 -10.40 16.16
N VAL A 310 5.61 -9.55 15.67
CA VAL A 310 7.04 -9.86 15.49
C VAL A 310 7.68 -10.24 16.82
N VAL A 311 7.52 -9.41 17.85
CA VAL A 311 8.07 -9.67 19.18
C VAL A 311 7.42 -10.89 19.83
N SER A 312 6.09 -11.05 19.67
CA SER A 312 5.39 -12.21 20.22
C SER A 312 5.86 -13.53 19.60
N MET A 313 6.12 -13.56 18.28
CA MET A 313 6.64 -14.73 17.58
C MET A 313 8.11 -14.95 17.95
N LEU A 314 8.91 -13.89 18.06
CA LEU A 314 10.29 -13.97 18.54
C LEU A 314 10.34 -14.63 19.93
N LEU A 315 9.49 -14.21 20.87
CA LEU A 315 9.42 -14.79 22.23
C LEU A 315 8.94 -16.25 22.25
N ASN A 316 8.04 -16.64 21.34
CA ASN A 316 7.54 -18.01 21.27
C ASN A 316 8.55 -18.99 20.64
N HIS A 317 9.40 -18.48 19.74
CA HIS A 317 10.33 -19.31 18.96
C HIS A 317 11.78 -19.22 19.45
N SER A 318 12.15 -18.17 20.18
CA SER A 318 13.47 -18.07 20.83
C SER A 318 13.51 -18.92 22.11
N LYS A 319 14.62 -19.63 22.31
CA LYS A 319 14.91 -20.43 23.52
C LYS A 319 16.19 -19.96 24.24
N GLY A 320 16.70 -18.77 23.89
CA GLY A 320 18.06 -18.32 24.17
C GLY A 320 18.18 -16.90 24.72
N ARG A 321 19.26 -16.21 24.36
CA ARG A 321 19.63 -14.87 24.86
C ARG A 321 18.56 -13.82 24.56
N GLU A 322 17.84 -13.96 23.45
CA GLU A 322 16.81 -13.02 23.01
C GLU A 322 15.64 -12.97 24.00
N GLN A 323 15.18 -14.13 24.48
CA GLN A 323 14.09 -14.22 25.46
C GLN A 323 14.50 -13.63 26.81
N VAL A 324 15.74 -13.88 27.25
CA VAL A 324 16.29 -13.31 28.49
C VAL A 324 16.44 -11.80 28.35
N ALA A 325 16.98 -11.34 27.22
CA ALA A 325 17.20 -9.94 26.93
C ALA A 325 15.88 -9.17 26.99
N LEU A 326 14.82 -9.62 26.31
CA LEU A 326 13.54 -8.92 26.28
C LEU A 326 12.85 -8.76 27.64
N ASN A 327 13.28 -9.50 28.67
CA ASN A 327 12.79 -9.38 30.05
C ASN A 327 13.71 -8.54 30.97
N ASP A 328 14.84 -8.01 30.48
CA ASP A 328 15.74 -7.16 31.28
C ASP A 328 15.05 -5.81 31.60
N PRO A 329 15.10 -5.34 32.86
CA PRO A 329 14.41 -4.12 33.30
C PRO A 329 14.89 -2.84 32.61
N ARG A 330 16.05 -2.86 31.94
CA ARG A 330 16.56 -1.75 31.15
C ARG A 330 15.80 -1.56 29.83
N ILE A 331 15.05 -2.55 29.37
CA ILE A 331 14.35 -2.50 28.09
C ILE A 331 12.91 -2.05 28.24
N ARG A 332 12.51 -1.16 27.34
CA ARG A 332 11.14 -0.71 27.15
C ARG A 332 10.72 -1.02 25.73
N LEU A 333 9.86 -2.02 25.58
CA LEU A 333 9.24 -2.37 24.31
C LEU A 333 8.04 -1.45 24.05
N ASN A 334 8.11 -0.70 22.97
CA ASN A 334 7.09 0.25 22.55
C ASN A 334 6.48 -0.21 21.22
N PHE A 335 5.23 -0.68 21.25
CA PHE A 335 4.50 -1.06 20.04
C PHE A 335 3.89 0.17 19.39
N ALA A 336 4.69 0.85 18.58
CA ALA A 336 4.33 2.12 17.99
C ALA A 336 5.01 2.34 16.65
N ASP A 337 4.47 3.29 15.92
CA ASP A 337 5.10 3.82 14.73
C ASP A 337 6.41 4.55 15.09
N ALA A 338 7.52 4.18 14.45
CA ALA A 338 8.85 4.71 14.77
C ALA A 338 8.91 6.24 14.73
N ARG A 339 8.36 6.84 13.67
CA ARG A 339 8.32 8.30 13.54
C ARG A 339 7.41 8.91 14.59
N ALA A 340 6.18 8.40 14.76
CA ALA A 340 5.26 8.93 15.76
C ALA A 340 5.83 8.88 17.18
N PHE A 341 6.59 7.83 17.53
CA PHE A 341 7.28 7.73 18.81
C PHE A 341 8.32 8.83 18.97
N VAL A 342 9.22 9.00 17.99
CA VAL A 342 10.24 10.08 18.00
C VAL A 342 9.57 11.45 18.09
N THR A 343 8.46 11.65 17.38
CA THR A 343 7.69 12.89 17.40
C THR A 343 7.16 13.21 18.80
N VAL A 344 6.73 12.24 19.62
CA VAL A 344 6.23 12.55 20.98
C VAL A 344 7.27 12.40 22.08
N ALA A 345 8.44 11.83 21.77
CA ALA A 345 9.51 11.62 22.73
C ALA A 345 10.07 12.95 23.29
N PRO A 346 10.49 12.96 24.57
CA PRO A 346 11.15 14.11 25.20
C PRO A 346 12.36 14.62 24.42
N GLU A 347 12.61 15.93 24.52
CA GLU A 347 13.79 16.56 23.93
C GLU A 347 15.07 16.13 24.65
N SER A 348 16.16 15.97 23.90
CA SER A 348 17.49 15.63 24.42
C SER A 348 17.52 14.45 25.41
N GLU A 349 16.79 13.40 25.10
CA GLU A 349 16.71 12.20 25.94
C GLU A 349 17.79 11.16 25.64
N TYR A 350 18.14 10.96 24.36
CA TYR A 350 18.92 9.80 23.91
C TYR A 350 20.38 10.16 23.56
N ASP A 351 21.31 9.27 23.91
CA ASP A 351 22.71 9.36 23.47
C ASP A 351 22.88 8.76 22.08
N ILE A 352 22.12 7.71 21.77
CA ILE A 352 22.11 7.09 20.44
C ILE A 352 20.66 6.90 20.01
N VAL A 353 20.35 7.29 18.78
CA VAL A 353 19.14 6.88 18.07
C VAL A 353 19.58 6.05 16.88
N ALA A 354 19.10 4.82 16.75
CA ALA A 354 19.45 3.94 15.64
C ALA A 354 18.20 3.48 14.90
N SER A 355 18.21 3.61 13.58
CA SER A 355 17.14 3.10 12.71
C SER A 355 17.60 1.86 11.95
N TYR A 356 16.95 0.74 12.27
CA TYR A 356 17.06 -0.55 11.59
C TYR A 356 15.74 -0.92 10.90
N ALA A 357 14.95 0.09 10.51
CA ALA A 357 13.67 -0.08 9.84
C ALA A 357 13.78 -0.59 8.38
N GLY A 358 15.00 -0.71 7.84
CA GLY A 358 15.26 -1.14 6.46
C GLY A 358 15.45 0.03 5.50
N GLU A 359 15.63 -0.27 4.22
CA GLU A 359 15.87 0.73 3.17
C GLU A 359 14.57 1.44 2.73
N PRO A 360 14.62 2.65 2.13
CA PRO A 360 13.44 3.39 1.69
C PRO A 360 12.83 2.81 0.40
N LEU A 361 12.37 1.56 0.44
CA LEU A 361 11.78 0.86 -0.70
C LEU A 361 10.27 1.14 -0.88
N THR A 362 9.64 1.69 0.15
CA THR A 362 8.20 2.00 0.22
C THR A 362 8.01 3.43 0.73
N PHE A 363 6.88 4.07 0.45
CA PHE A 363 6.54 5.38 1.04
C PHE A 363 6.46 5.31 2.56
N SER A 364 6.02 4.19 3.12
CA SER A 364 5.97 3.97 4.58
C SER A 364 7.37 3.99 5.22
N LEU A 365 8.38 3.39 4.58
CA LEU A 365 9.76 3.42 5.06
C LEU A 365 10.47 4.73 4.71
N ASN A 366 10.18 5.32 3.54
CA ASN A 366 10.80 6.54 3.06
C ASN A 366 10.69 7.71 4.04
N ARG A 367 9.58 7.81 4.78
CA ARG A 367 9.35 8.87 5.77
C ARG A 367 10.32 8.83 6.97
N LEU A 368 11.13 7.76 7.11
CA LEU A 368 12.24 7.64 8.07
C LEU A 368 13.58 8.12 7.49
N PHE A 369 13.56 8.65 6.27
CA PHE A 369 14.74 9.16 5.55
C PHE A 369 14.55 10.61 5.08
N THR A 370 13.53 11.32 5.58
CA THR A 370 13.21 12.69 5.17
C THR A 370 13.88 13.73 6.05
N GLU A 371 14.07 14.93 5.51
CA GLU A 371 14.59 16.10 6.22
C GLU A 371 13.83 16.33 7.54
N GLN A 372 12.49 16.28 7.49
CA GLN A 372 11.61 16.46 8.63
C GLN A 372 11.85 15.41 9.73
N PHE A 373 11.97 14.13 9.35
CA PHE A 373 12.24 13.08 10.33
C PHE A 373 13.63 13.24 10.97
N PHE A 374 14.63 13.63 10.19
CA PHE A 374 15.97 13.89 10.73
C PHE A 374 15.97 15.06 11.72
N GLU A 375 15.17 16.11 11.49
CA GLU A 375 14.96 17.20 12.46
C GLU A 375 14.29 16.69 13.74
N GLU A 376 13.27 15.83 13.62
CA GLU A 376 12.62 15.19 14.78
C GLU A 376 13.59 14.33 15.59
N VAL A 377 14.47 13.57 14.92
CA VAL A 377 15.53 12.79 15.56
C VAL A 377 16.55 13.70 16.24
N LYS A 378 16.99 14.77 15.58
CA LYS A 378 17.94 15.73 16.14
C LYS A 378 17.43 16.35 17.44
N ARG A 379 16.12 16.64 17.52
CA ARG A 379 15.47 17.17 18.73
C ARG A 379 15.56 16.23 19.93
N VAL A 380 15.45 14.92 19.72
CA VAL A 380 15.47 13.93 20.83
C VAL A 380 16.89 13.50 21.21
N LEU A 381 17.90 13.83 20.40
CA LEU A 381 19.30 13.57 20.70
C LEU A 381 19.87 14.56 21.72
N ARG A 382 20.74 14.06 22.61
CA ARG A 382 21.54 14.87 23.52
C ARG A 382 22.62 15.67 22.77
N PRO A 383 23.24 16.69 23.40
CA PRO A 383 24.28 17.53 22.77
C PRO A 383 25.52 16.83 22.21
N ASN A 384 25.72 15.53 22.42
CA ASN A 384 26.75 14.69 21.78
C ASN A 384 26.18 13.41 21.16
N GLY A 385 24.86 13.37 20.99
CA GLY A 385 24.16 12.19 20.56
C GLY A 385 24.49 11.84 19.11
N VAL A 386 24.45 10.55 18.79
CA VAL A 386 24.72 10.03 17.45
C VAL A 386 23.45 9.43 16.89
N PHE A 387 23.06 9.89 15.70
CA PHE A 387 22.07 9.22 14.88
C PHE A 387 22.75 8.18 14.00
N VAL A 388 22.20 6.96 13.94
CA VAL A 388 22.71 5.86 13.15
C VAL A 388 21.62 5.31 12.24
N LEU A 389 21.89 5.23 10.96
CA LEU A 389 21.06 4.57 9.96
C LEU A 389 21.76 3.31 9.46
N SER A 390 21.06 2.18 9.50
CA SER A 390 21.49 0.97 8.80
C SER A 390 21.27 1.17 7.30
N LEU A 391 22.30 1.64 6.60
CA LEU A 391 22.27 1.92 5.16
C LEU A 391 23.56 1.40 4.53
N THR A 392 23.42 0.40 3.68
CA THR A 392 24.53 -0.19 2.95
C THR A 392 25.07 0.80 1.91
N VAL A 393 26.37 1.06 1.99
CA VAL A 393 27.13 1.80 0.97
C VAL A 393 28.26 0.91 0.50
N SER A 394 28.36 0.71 -0.82
CA SER A 394 29.49 0.02 -1.43
C SER A 394 30.15 0.97 -2.43
N PRO A 395 31.49 1.13 -2.41
CA PRO A 395 32.22 1.92 -3.41
C PRO A 395 32.02 1.41 -4.83
N ASP A 396 31.80 0.10 -4.97
CA ASP A 396 31.61 -0.59 -6.25
C ASP A 396 30.12 -0.74 -6.60
N ALA A 397 29.25 -0.02 -5.88
CA ALA A 397 27.81 -0.05 -6.11
C ALA A 397 27.43 0.51 -7.49
N GLN A 398 26.28 0.05 -7.99
CA GLN A 398 25.67 0.60 -9.20
C GLN A 398 25.24 2.05 -8.97
N ILE A 399 25.22 2.86 -10.04
CA ILE A 399 25.01 4.31 -9.96
C ILE A 399 23.70 4.68 -9.26
N GLU A 400 22.65 3.88 -9.41
CA GLU A 400 21.33 4.06 -8.81
C GLU A 400 21.36 3.89 -7.28
N MET A 401 22.12 2.91 -6.78
CA MET A 401 22.32 2.72 -5.33
C MET A 401 23.09 3.91 -4.74
N ILE A 402 24.07 4.44 -5.49
CA ILE A 402 24.83 5.61 -5.09
C ILE A 402 23.96 6.86 -5.13
N GLN A 403 23.11 7.02 -6.14
CA GLN A 403 22.16 8.13 -6.24
C GLN A 403 21.19 8.18 -5.05
N ARG A 404 20.65 7.03 -4.65
CA ARG A 404 19.81 6.89 -3.45
C ARG A 404 20.59 7.31 -2.20
N THR A 405 21.80 6.77 -2.05
CA THR A 405 22.68 7.04 -0.92
C THR A 405 23.03 8.52 -0.81
N LEU A 406 23.40 9.16 -1.93
CA LEU A 406 23.68 10.59 -2.01
C LEU A 406 22.47 11.44 -1.64
N CYS A 407 21.27 11.04 -2.05
CA CYS A 407 20.03 11.70 -1.65
C CYS A 407 19.85 11.68 -0.13
N ILE A 408 20.04 10.53 0.51
CA ILE A 408 19.93 10.37 1.98
C ILE A 408 21.01 11.17 2.70
N ILE A 409 22.28 11.04 2.30
CA ILE A 409 23.41 11.75 2.92
C ILE A 409 23.23 13.26 2.80
N SER A 410 22.79 13.76 1.65
CA SER A 410 22.62 15.20 1.43
C SER A 410 21.44 15.75 2.25
N THR A 411 20.42 14.92 2.47
CA THR A 411 19.32 15.22 3.38
C THR A 411 19.81 15.27 4.84
N LEU A 412 20.65 14.33 5.28
CA LEU A 412 21.28 14.36 6.61
C LEU A 412 22.15 15.61 6.80
N LYS A 413 22.95 15.97 5.80
CA LYS A 413 23.87 17.14 5.84
C LYS A 413 23.16 18.48 5.96
N LYS A 414 21.86 18.56 5.62
CA LYS A 414 21.06 19.76 5.91
C LYS A 414 20.76 19.92 7.39
N VAL A 415 20.61 18.80 8.10
CA VAL A 415 20.13 18.77 9.49
C VAL A 415 21.29 18.67 10.49
N PHE A 416 22.31 17.85 10.20
CA PHE A 416 23.45 17.59 11.07
C PHE A 416 24.74 18.20 10.52
N LYS A 417 25.60 18.68 11.41
CA LYS A 417 26.90 19.27 11.03
C LYS A 417 27.88 18.22 10.48
N ASN A 418 27.92 17.03 11.08
CA ASN A 418 28.82 15.96 10.72
C ASN A 418 28.00 14.75 10.25
N VAL A 419 28.30 14.23 9.07
CA VAL A 419 27.65 13.05 8.48
C VAL A 419 28.71 12.20 7.81
N ARG A 420 28.73 10.90 8.10
CA ARG A 420 29.71 9.95 7.54
C ARG A 420 29.08 8.60 7.25
N CYS A 421 29.44 7.99 6.13
CA CYS A 421 29.15 6.59 5.85
C CYS A 421 30.38 5.74 6.20
N THR A 422 30.16 4.65 6.91
CA THR A 422 31.23 3.78 7.44
C THR A 422 31.29 2.47 6.66
N PRO A 423 32.45 1.78 6.64
CA PRO A 423 32.57 0.47 5.98
C PRO A 423 31.72 -0.62 6.66
N ALA A 424 31.35 -0.42 7.93
CA ALA A 424 30.45 -1.28 8.69
C ALA A 424 28.96 -1.19 8.27
N HIS A 425 28.66 -0.63 7.10
CA HIS A 425 27.30 -0.41 6.58
C HIS A 425 26.39 0.46 7.48
N LEU A 426 27.01 1.35 8.26
CA LEU A 426 26.32 2.34 9.08
C LEU A 426 26.54 3.73 8.50
N THR A 427 25.47 4.50 8.35
CA THR A 427 25.53 5.95 8.09
C THR A 427 25.24 6.68 9.38
N ILE A 428 26.19 7.50 9.81
CA ILE A 428 26.20 8.15 11.13
C ILE A 428 26.11 9.67 10.98
N ALA A 429 25.39 10.33 11.88
CA ALA A 429 25.21 11.78 11.88
C ALA A 429 25.18 12.36 13.29
N SER A 430 25.83 13.50 13.50
CA SER A 430 25.84 14.24 14.78
C SER A 430 26.20 15.71 14.57
N ASP A 431 25.84 16.55 15.53
CA ASP A 431 26.37 17.92 15.61
C ASP A 431 27.77 17.98 16.23
N SER A 432 28.19 16.91 16.90
CA SER A 432 29.53 16.72 17.47
C SER A 432 30.43 15.93 16.51
N PRO A 433 31.77 16.02 16.65
CA PRO A 433 32.70 15.24 15.83
C PRO A 433 32.42 13.73 15.93
N LEU A 434 32.46 13.05 14.79
CA LEU A 434 32.22 11.62 14.69
C LEU A 434 33.55 10.86 14.73
N GLU A 435 33.69 9.96 15.70
CA GLU A 435 34.87 9.10 15.85
C GLU A 435 34.63 7.74 15.20
N THR A 436 35.52 7.35 14.29
CA THR A 436 35.44 6.08 13.54
C THR A 436 36.79 5.37 13.47
N ASP A 437 37.81 5.83 14.19
CA ASP A 437 39.11 5.16 14.26
C ASP A 437 38.95 3.78 14.92
N PRO A 438 39.32 2.69 14.24
CA PRO A 438 39.16 1.33 14.76
C PRO A 438 39.86 1.10 16.10
N ALA A 439 41.00 1.75 16.36
CA ALA A 439 41.72 1.62 17.62
C ALA A 439 40.95 2.26 18.77
N VAL A 440 40.35 3.43 18.55
CA VAL A 440 39.53 4.13 19.55
C VAL A 440 38.25 3.35 19.83
N LEU A 441 37.61 2.80 18.81
CA LEU A 441 36.40 1.96 18.97
C LEU A 441 36.71 0.69 19.78
N ALA A 442 37.84 0.03 19.49
CA ALA A 442 38.30 -1.12 20.26
C ALA A 442 38.62 -0.76 21.72
N GLU A 443 39.28 0.37 21.96
CA GLU A 443 39.58 0.86 23.31
C GLU A 443 38.30 1.12 24.10
N ARG A 444 37.29 1.75 23.49
CA ARG A 444 35.97 1.97 24.12
C ARG A 444 35.30 0.66 24.52
N TYR A 445 35.35 -0.36 23.68
CA TYR A 445 34.81 -1.69 23.98
C TYR A 445 35.51 -2.32 25.19
N ILE A 446 36.85 -2.28 25.21
CA ILE A 446 37.68 -2.84 26.28
C ILE A 446 37.46 -2.09 27.60
N ASN A 447 37.46 -0.76 27.58
CA ASN A 447 37.30 0.09 28.76
C ASN A 447 35.93 -0.10 29.43
N ARG A 448 34.90 -0.44 28.65
CA ARG A 448 33.56 -0.78 29.17
C ARG A 448 33.46 -2.18 29.74
N SER A 449 34.53 -2.99 29.65
CA SER A 449 34.54 -4.40 30.09
C SER A 449 33.41 -5.23 29.46
N VAL A 450 33.07 -4.94 28.20
CA VAL A 450 32.03 -5.67 27.44
C VAL A 450 32.48 -7.11 27.24
N LYS A 451 31.58 -8.05 27.49
CA LYS A 451 31.81 -9.49 27.28
C LYS A 451 30.84 -10.01 26.23
N SER A 452 31.37 -10.51 25.12
CA SER A 452 30.62 -11.24 24.11
C SER A 452 31.47 -12.40 23.60
N ASP A 453 30.86 -13.57 23.46
CA ASP A 453 31.52 -14.76 22.91
C ASP A 453 31.61 -14.70 21.36
N TYR A 454 30.94 -13.73 20.75
CA TYR A 454 30.73 -13.63 19.31
C TYR A 454 31.39 -12.40 18.67
N PHE A 455 32.09 -11.59 19.48
CA PHE A 455 32.74 -10.37 19.02
C PHE A 455 34.10 -10.16 19.68
N ASP A 456 35.15 -10.10 18.86
CA ASP A 456 36.51 -9.75 19.28
C ASP A 456 36.78 -8.28 18.93
N PRO A 457 37.34 -7.46 19.86
CA PRO A 457 37.71 -6.06 19.59
C PRO A 457 38.62 -5.87 18.37
N ALA A 458 39.42 -6.86 17.99
CA ALA A 458 40.23 -6.81 16.78
C ALA A 458 39.39 -6.67 15.50
N LEU A 459 38.12 -7.08 15.51
CA LEU A 459 37.20 -6.93 14.38
C LEU A 459 36.96 -5.47 14.00
N TYR A 460 37.13 -4.50 14.91
CA TYR A 460 37.01 -3.08 14.55
C TYR A 460 38.00 -2.68 13.45
N ALA A 461 39.21 -3.25 13.44
CA ALA A 461 40.21 -2.99 12.40
C ALA A 461 39.74 -3.42 11.00
N THR A 462 38.90 -4.45 10.92
CA THR A 462 38.29 -4.92 9.67
C THR A 462 37.02 -4.15 9.33
N LEU A 463 36.14 -3.92 10.31
CA LEU A 463 34.85 -3.25 10.12
C LEU A 463 34.97 -1.75 9.82
N PHE A 464 36.02 -1.10 10.30
CA PHE A 464 36.29 0.33 10.12
C PHE A 464 37.65 0.56 9.45
N GLN A 465 37.97 -0.27 8.45
CA GLN A 465 39.25 -0.19 7.74
C GLN A 465 39.43 1.17 7.06
N PRO A 466 40.54 1.91 7.32
CA PRO A 466 40.75 3.24 6.75
C PRO A 466 40.77 3.27 5.22
N SER A 467 41.35 2.26 4.56
CA SER A 467 41.40 2.20 3.10
C SER A 467 40.01 2.04 2.47
N GLU A 468 39.11 1.28 3.11
CA GLU A 468 37.73 1.16 2.63
C GLU A 468 36.95 2.45 2.86
N GLN A 469 37.21 3.15 3.97
CA GLN A 469 36.64 4.47 4.23
C GLN A 469 37.05 5.48 3.14
N GLU A 470 38.33 5.51 2.74
CA GLU A 470 38.81 6.37 1.65
C GLU A 470 38.14 6.05 0.30
N ARG A 471 37.89 4.76 0.03
CA ARG A 471 37.14 4.32 -1.17
C ARG A 471 35.70 4.82 -1.15
N ILE A 472 35.02 4.71 -0.01
CA ILE A 472 33.64 5.22 0.16
C ILE A 472 33.61 6.74 -0.04
N ASP A 473 34.50 7.47 0.63
CA ASP A 473 34.55 8.93 0.57
C ASP A 473 34.85 9.41 -0.86
N SER A 474 35.79 8.77 -1.56
CA SER A 474 36.14 9.06 -2.96
C SER A 474 34.98 8.76 -3.91
N ALA A 475 34.28 7.65 -3.73
CA ALA A 475 33.11 7.31 -4.53
C ALA A 475 32.01 8.36 -4.34
N LEU A 476 31.65 8.69 -3.11
CA LEU A 476 30.63 9.70 -2.82
C LEU A 476 30.99 11.07 -3.40
N GLU A 477 32.25 11.50 -3.29
CA GLU A 477 32.70 12.76 -3.88
C GLU A 477 32.57 12.75 -5.41
N ARG A 478 33.06 11.69 -6.06
CA ARG A 478 33.00 11.54 -7.52
C ARG A 478 31.55 11.61 -8.01
N PHE A 479 30.67 10.80 -7.45
CA PHE A 479 29.27 10.73 -7.90
C PHE A 479 28.47 11.99 -7.56
N SER A 480 28.82 12.71 -6.49
CA SER A 480 28.21 14.01 -6.17
C SER A 480 28.47 15.08 -7.23
N LYS A 481 29.57 14.98 -7.97
CA LYS A 481 29.91 15.89 -9.09
C LYS A 481 29.23 15.47 -10.40
N GLU A 482 28.99 14.18 -10.58
CA GLU A 482 28.46 13.60 -11.82
C GLU A 482 26.91 13.57 -11.85
N THR A 483 26.22 13.69 -10.71
CA THR A 483 24.76 13.54 -10.63
C THR A 483 24.07 14.67 -9.87
N GLU A 484 22.86 15.04 -10.32
CA GLU A 484 22.00 15.97 -9.59
C GLU A 484 21.56 15.39 -8.24
N VAL A 485 21.89 16.13 -7.17
CA VAL A 485 21.59 15.74 -5.80
C VAL A 485 20.23 16.29 -5.41
N SER A 486 19.26 15.40 -5.22
CA SER A 486 17.93 15.73 -4.72
C SER A 486 17.85 15.54 -3.20
N ILE A 487 17.04 16.35 -2.53
CA ILE A 487 16.76 16.22 -1.09
C ILE A 487 15.49 15.39 -0.91
N ASN A 488 15.48 14.51 0.08
CA ASN A 488 14.32 13.71 0.43
C ASN A 488 13.48 14.46 1.47
N THR A 489 12.24 14.81 1.12
CA THR A 489 11.28 15.44 2.04
C THR A 489 9.97 14.67 2.03
N ASP A 490 9.10 14.92 3.01
CA ASP A 490 7.77 14.31 3.05
C ASP A 490 6.93 14.64 1.81
N GLU A 491 7.09 15.85 1.27
CA GLU A 491 6.40 16.32 0.06
C GLU A 491 7.01 15.74 -1.22
N ASN A 492 8.34 15.56 -1.23
CA ASN A 492 9.11 15.06 -2.37
C ASN A 492 9.96 13.85 -1.94
N PRO A 493 9.35 12.64 -1.90
CA PRO A 493 9.99 11.42 -1.43
C PRO A 493 10.96 10.84 -2.48
N ASN A 494 12.06 11.56 -2.73
CA ASN A 494 13.03 11.22 -3.76
C ASN A 494 13.81 9.93 -3.50
N ALA A 495 13.98 9.51 -2.24
CA ALA A 495 14.75 8.32 -1.91
C ALA A 495 14.04 7.01 -2.34
N VAL A 496 12.71 6.93 -2.21
CA VAL A 496 11.94 5.78 -2.72
C VAL A 496 11.92 5.72 -4.24
N VAL A 497 11.81 6.85 -4.93
CA VAL A 497 11.88 6.90 -6.41
C VAL A 497 13.22 6.35 -6.90
N LYS A 498 14.33 6.76 -6.27
CA LYS A 498 15.67 6.23 -6.59
C LYS A 498 15.81 4.75 -6.23
N SER A 499 15.18 4.30 -5.15
CA SER A 499 15.17 2.89 -4.77
C SER A 499 14.40 2.00 -5.77
N LEU A 500 13.28 2.49 -6.29
CA LEU A 500 12.53 1.83 -7.36
C LEU A 500 13.35 1.69 -8.64
N LYS A 501 14.19 2.68 -8.96
CA LYS A 501 15.14 2.60 -10.08
C LYS A 501 16.22 1.54 -9.87
N LEU A 502 16.65 1.29 -8.63
CA LEU A 502 17.58 0.19 -8.34
C LEU A 502 16.94 -1.18 -8.61
N TRP A 503 15.65 -1.36 -8.31
CA TRP A 503 14.93 -2.61 -8.61
C TRP A 503 14.88 -2.93 -10.10
N ARG A 504 14.78 -1.93 -10.96
CA ARG A 504 14.88 -2.10 -12.43
C ARG A 504 16.16 -2.87 -12.82
N LEU A 505 17.28 -2.63 -12.15
CA LEU A 505 18.57 -3.27 -12.48
C LEU A 505 18.65 -4.72 -12.02
N LEU A 506 18.03 -5.02 -10.89
CA LEU A 506 17.99 -6.34 -10.25
C LEU A 506 16.94 -7.27 -10.90
N SER A 507 16.16 -6.75 -11.85
CA SER A 507 15.08 -7.45 -12.54
C SER A 507 15.49 -7.94 -13.94
N THR A 508 14.61 -8.69 -14.61
CA THR A 508 14.85 -9.24 -15.96
C THR A 508 14.88 -8.16 -17.05
N ASP A 509 15.42 -8.47 -18.24
CA ASP A 509 15.49 -7.50 -19.34
C ASP A 509 14.10 -7.03 -19.84
N GLU A 510 13.11 -7.92 -19.85
CA GLU A 510 11.71 -7.59 -20.16
C GLU A 510 11.14 -6.55 -19.18
N ASP A 511 11.47 -6.71 -17.90
CA ASP A 511 11.11 -5.80 -16.84
C ASP A 511 11.73 -4.42 -17.05
N ARG A 512 13.01 -4.36 -17.47
CA ARG A 512 13.68 -3.08 -17.75
C ARG A 512 12.93 -2.27 -18.81
N VAL A 513 12.48 -2.91 -19.89
CA VAL A 513 11.67 -2.28 -20.93
C VAL A 513 10.34 -1.78 -20.37
N PHE A 514 9.70 -2.57 -19.51
CA PHE A 514 8.45 -2.17 -18.87
C PHE A 514 8.63 -0.96 -17.95
N TYR A 515 9.68 -0.95 -17.12
CA TYR A 515 10.05 0.19 -16.28
C TYR A 515 10.34 1.44 -17.12
N ASP A 516 11.10 1.32 -18.21
CA ASP A 516 11.39 2.42 -19.14
C ASP A 516 10.12 2.99 -19.76
N ALA A 517 9.19 2.13 -20.17
CA ALA A 517 7.91 2.56 -20.72
C ALA A 517 7.11 3.37 -19.69
N ILE A 518 7.09 2.96 -18.43
CA ILE A 518 6.36 3.69 -17.39
C ILE A 518 7.09 5.00 -17.03
N GLU A 519 8.42 4.99 -16.91
CA GLU A 519 9.23 6.19 -16.63
C GLU A 519 9.11 7.23 -17.74
N SER A 520 8.89 6.80 -18.98
CA SER A 520 8.66 7.70 -20.12
C SER A 520 7.35 8.50 -20.02
N ILE A 521 6.41 8.11 -19.16
CA ILE A 521 5.13 8.79 -18.98
C ILE A 521 5.33 10.11 -18.21
N LYS A 522 5.60 11.17 -18.99
CA LYS A 522 5.65 12.56 -18.52
C LYS A 522 4.26 13.22 -18.49
N LEU A 523 4.13 14.29 -17.69
CA LEU A 523 2.93 15.16 -17.63
C LEU A 523 2.47 15.63 -19.02
N GLU A 524 3.41 15.87 -19.93
CA GLU A 524 3.15 16.28 -21.31
C GLU A 524 2.27 15.27 -22.06
N HIS A 525 2.47 13.97 -21.86
CA HIS A 525 1.66 12.94 -22.50
C HIS A 525 0.21 12.98 -22.00
N ILE A 526 0.01 13.20 -20.69
CA ILE A 526 -1.32 13.34 -20.10
C ILE A 526 -2.01 14.61 -20.62
N ALA A 527 -1.27 15.72 -20.73
CA ALA A 527 -1.78 16.96 -21.31
C ALA A 527 -2.16 16.80 -22.78
N VAL A 528 -1.38 16.06 -23.57
CA VAL A 528 -1.70 15.72 -24.97
C VAL A 528 -2.97 14.88 -25.03
N ILE A 529 -3.12 13.84 -24.19
CA ILE A 529 -4.33 13.01 -24.15
C ILE A 529 -5.55 13.87 -23.80
N ALA A 530 -5.46 14.72 -22.77
CA ALA A 530 -6.53 15.65 -22.40
C ALA A 530 -6.87 16.63 -23.55
N GLY A 531 -5.86 17.13 -24.26
CA GLY A 531 -6.02 17.98 -25.44
C GLY A 531 -6.70 17.25 -26.61
N VAL A 532 -6.34 15.99 -26.86
CA VAL A 532 -6.97 15.15 -27.90
C VAL A 532 -8.43 14.88 -27.57
N LEU A 533 -8.76 14.54 -26.31
CA LEU A 533 -10.15 14.33 -25.87
C LEU A 533 -10.99 15.61 -26.05
N PHE A 534 -10.41 16.78 -25.78
CA PHE A 534 -11.05 18.07 -26.02
C PHE A 534 -11.24 18.36 -27.52
N ALA A 535 -10.20 18.13 -28.33
CA ALA A 535 -10.22 18.34 -29.77
C ALA A 535 -11.26 17.42 -30.44
N LEU A 536 -11.36 16.16 -30.02
CA LEU A 536 -12.37 15.22 -30.51
C LEU A 536 -13.79 15.73 -30.24
N GLY A 537 -14.05 16.26 -29.04
CA GLY A 537 -15.33 16.91 -28.71
C GLY A 537 -15.62 18.13 -29.58
N SER A 538 -14.59 18.91 -29.90
CA SER A 538 -14.68 20.10 -30.76
C SER A 538 -14.91 19.75 -32.23
N VAL A 539 -14.35 18.65 -32.74
CA VAL A 539 -14.57 18.16 -34.11
C VAL A 539 -15.98 17.56 -34.24
N LEU A 540 -16.43 16.77 -33.26
CA LEU A 540 -17.78 16.21 -33.25
C LEU A 540 -18.88 17.30 -33.29
N ARG A 541 -18.57 18.50 -32.76
CA ARG A 541 -19.41 19.70 -32.84
C ARG A 541 -19.68 20.17 -34.26
N ILE A 542 -18.69 20.07 -35.15
CA ILE A 542 -18.78 20.52 -36.55
C ILE A 542 -19.76 19.62 -37.32
N PHE A 543 -19.79 18.32 -37.00
CA PHE A 543 -20.54 17.35 -37.77
C PHE A 543 -21.93 17.02 -37.22
N ARG A 544 -22.15 16.93 -35.89
CA ARG A 544 -23.45 16.51 -35.30
C ARG A 544 -23.72 17.06 -33.88
N ARG A 545 -24.67 17.99 -33.75
CA ARG A 545 -25.07 18.64 -32.47
C ARG A 545 -25.57 17.69 -31.38
N ASP A 546 -26.40 16.69 -31.70
CA ASP A 546 -26.93 15.74 -30.70
C ASP A 546 -25.88 14.79 -30.12
N ILE A 547 -24.91 14.41 -30.96
CA ILE A 547 -23.75 13.60 -30.55
C ILE A 547 -22.84 14.41 -29.65
N THR A 548 -22.73 15.73 -29.89
CA THR A 548 -21.89 16.64 -29.10
C THR A 548 -22.36 16.69 -27.64
N PHE A 549 -23.67 16.82 -27.38
CA PHE A 549 -24.18 16.87 -26.00
C PHE A 549 -23.95 15.54 -25.25
N SER A 550 -24.25 14.42 -25.91
CA SER A 550 -24.05 13.09 -25.31
C SER A 550 -22.56 12.82 -25.04
N TYR A 551 -21.67 13.20 -25.97
CA TYR A 551 -20.23 13.12 -25.78
C TYR A 551 -19.75 13.93 -24.58
N SER A 552 -20.21 15.19 -24.43
CA SER A 552 -19.82 16.03 -23.29
C SER A 552 -20.25 15.45 -21.94
N VAL A 553 -21.42 14.81 -21.88
CA VAL A 553 -21.87 14.09 -20.67
C VAL A 553 -20.98 12.87 -20.41
N TYR A 554 -20.68 12.05 -21.42
CA TYR A 554 -19.78 10.90 -21.25
C TYR A 554 -18.35 11.33 -20.85
N LEU A 555 -17.80 12.38 -21.45
CA LEU A 555 -16.49 12.90 -21.08
C LEU A 555 -16.48 13.43 -19.64
N THR A 556 -17.57 14.06 -19.20
CA THR A 556 -17.73 14.51 -17.80
C THR A 556 -17.73 13.32 -16.83
N VAL A 557 -18.46 12.26 -17.16
CA VAL A 557 -18.49 11.03 -16.36
C VAL A 557 -17.11 10.37 -16.32
N PHE A 558 -16.45 10.26 -17.48
CA PHE A 558 -15.07 9.76 -17.57
C PHE A 558 -14.10 10.57 -16.71
N ALA A 559 -14.13 11.90 -16.83
CA ALA A 559 -13.26 12.79 -16.06
C ALA A 559 -13.55 12.71 -14.55
N CYS A 560 -14.80 12.50 -14.16
CA CYS A 560 -15.17 12.34 -12.76
C CYS A 560 -14.71 10.99 -12.19
N GLY A 561 -14.83 9.89 -12.96
CA GLY A 561 -14.25 8.60 -12.59
C GLY A 561 -12.72 8.69 -12.44
N PHE A 562 -12.04 9.37 -13.38
CA PHE A 562 -10.60 9.65 -13.31
C PHE A 562 -10.24 10.41 -12.03
N PHE A 563 -10.98 11.49 -11.72
CA PHE A 563 -10.82 12.27 -10.50
C PHE A 563 -11.02 11.44 -9.24
N GLY A 564 -12.13 10.68 -9.15
CA GLY A 564 -12.45 9.88 -7.97
C GLY A 564 -11.34 8.88 -7.64
N MET A 565 -10.82 8.21 -8.66
CA MET A 565 -9.73 7.27 -8.48
C MET A 565 -8.39 7.94 -8.18
N ALA A 566 -8.07 9.02 -8.88
CA ALA A 566 -6.86 9.79 -8.64
C ALA A 566 -6.79 10.31 -7.20
N VAL A 567 -7.89 10.88 -6.70
CA VAL A 567 -8.00 11.32 -5.30
C VAL A 567 -7.87 10.14 -4.35
N SER A 568 -8.50 9.00 -4.64
CA SER A 568 -8.43 7.81 -3.78
C SER A 568 -7.00 7.27 -3.65
N ILE A 569 -6.25 7.15 -4.75
CA ILE A 569 -4.83 6.74 -4.71
C ILE A 569 -3.99 7.80 -3.99
N THR A 570 -4.20 9.08 -4.29
CA THR A 570 -3.47 10.16 -3.64
C THR A 570 -3.67 10.14 -2.13
N LEU A 571 -4.91 9.98 -1.66
CA LEU A 571 -5.24 9.86 -0.24
C LEU A 571 -4.64 8.60 0.40
N LEU A 572 -4.57 7.48 -0.34
CA LEU A 572 -3.91 6.26 0.14
C LEU A 572 -2.42 6.48 0.35
N VAL A 573 -1.72 7.08 -0.61
CA VAL A 573 -0.28 7.39 -0.50
C VAL A 573 -0.03 8.41 0.62
N LEU A 574 -0.86 9.45 0.74
CA LEU A 574 -0.80 10.42 1.84
C LEU A 574 -1.03 9.79 3.20
N LEU A 575 -2.00 8.87 3.31
CA LEU A 575 -2.23 8.09 4.52
C LEU A 575 -0.99 7.25 4.85
N GLN A 576 -0.37 6.61 3.85
CA GLN A 576 0.82 5.80 4.06
C GLN A 576 2.04 6.64 4.49
N SER A 577 2.27 7.79 3.88
CA SER A 577 3.40 8.67 4.19
C SER A 577 3.28 9.37 5.55
N THR A 578 2.05 9.67 6.00
CA THR A 578 1.81 10.39 7.26
C THR A 578 1.53 9.46 8.44
N VAL A 579 0.69 8.44 8.24
CA VAL A 579 0.20 7.55 9.31
C VAL A 579 1.03 6.27 9.44
N GLY A 580 1.77 5.86 8.39
CA GLY A 580 2.59 4.64 8.38
C GLY A 580 1.82 3.33 8.25
N ILE A 581 0.50 3.34 8.49
CA ILE A 581 -0.39 2.18 8.33
C ILE A 581 -1.41 2.47 7.23
N ALA A 582 -1.16 1.94 6.04
CA ALA A 582 -2.18 1.88 4.99
C ALA A 582 -2.90 0.53 4.98
N TYR A 583 -2.17 -0.55 5.21
CA TYR A 583 -2.61 -1.92 4.91
C TYR A 583 -3.99 -2.31 5.44
N SER A 584 -4.29 -2.01 6.72
CA SER A 584 -5.63 -2.26 7.30
C SER A 584 -6.66 -1.18 6.98
N LEU A 585 -6.25 0.06 6.68
CA LEU A 585 -7.16 1.19 6.45
C LEU A 585 -7.59 1.34 5.00
N VAL A 586 -6.90 0.72 4.03
CA VAL A 586 -7.28 0.75 2.60
C VAL A 586 -8.74 0.32 2.40
N SER A 587 -9.17 -0.75 3.08
CA SER A 587 -10.53 -1.29 2.95
C SER A 587 -11.60 -0.37 3.52
N THR A 588 -11.30 0.30 4.65
CA THR A 588 -12.21 1.32 5.21
C THR A 588 -12.24 2.56 4.31
N LEU A 589 -11.10 3.03 3.81
CA LEU A 589 -11.04 4.19 2.91
C LEU A 589 -11.86 3.95 1.63
N SER A 590 -11.70 2.78 1.01
CA SER A 590 -12.48 2.36 -0.15
C SER A 590 -13.98 2.21 0.17
N GLY A 591 -14.34 1.63 1.32
CA GLY A 591 -15.74 1.51 1.74
C GLY A 591 -16.40 2.86 2.02
N VAL A 592 -15.67 3.81 2.62
CA VAL A 592 -16.12 5.19 2.87
C VAL A 592 -16.32 5.94 1.55
N PHE A 593 -15.43 5.76 0.56
CA PHE A 593 -15.59 6.31 -0.78
C PHE A 593 -16.87 5.78 -1.46
N MET A 594 -17.11 4.46 -1.43
CA MET A 594 -18.32 3.83 -1.98
C MET A 594 -19.60 4.33 -1.30
N PHE A 595 -19.58 4.45 0.04
CA PHE A 595 -20.69 5.05 0.80
C PHE A 595 -20.95 6.51 0.40
N GLY A 596 -19.88 7.29 0.22
CA GLY A 596 -19.96 8.65 -0.29
C GLY A 596 -20.66 8.70 -1.64
N LEU A 597 -20.26 7.82 -2.57
CA LEU A 597 -20.86 7.69 -3.90
C LEU A 597 -22.38 7.44 -3.83
N ALA A 598 -22.82 6.52 -2.99
CA ALA A 598 -24.25 6.31 -2.76
C ALA A 598 -24.97 7.51 -2.15
N ALA A 599 -24.37 8.17 -1.16
CA ALA A 599 -24.93 9.36 -0.52
C ALA A 599 -25.09 10.53 -1.52
N GLY A 600 -24.08 10.76 -2.36
CA GLY A 600 -24.12 11.78 -3.41
C GLY A 600 -25.24 11.55 -4.42
N ALA A 601 -25.37 10.31 -4.91
CA ALA A 601 -26.44 9.95 -5.84
C ALA A 601 -27.85 10.16 -5.25
N GLU A 602 -28.04 9.86 -3.96
CA GLU A 602 -29.30 10.03 -3.25
C GLU A 602 -29.64 11.51 -2.99
N ILE A 603 -28.67 12.33 -2.61
CA ILE A 603 -28.87 13.77 -2.40
C ILE A 603 -29.35 14.44 -3.68
N THR A 604 -28.71 14.13 -4.81
CA THR A 604 -29.09 14.62 -6.14
C THR A 604 -30.49 14.16 -6.54
N LEU A 605 -30.85 12.91 -6.24
CA LEU A 605 -32.19 12.38 -6.49
C LEU A 605 -33.27 13.13 -5.70
N LYS A 606 -33.07 13.30 -4.38
CA LYS A 606 -34.06 13.94 -3.49
C LYS A 606 -34.34 15.39 -3.87
N HIS A 607 -33.32 16.12 -4.31
CA HIS A 607 -33.45 17.52 -4.68
C HIS A 607 -33.77 17.74 -6.17
N ASN A 608 -34.03 16.67 -6.94
CA ASN A 608 -34.34 16.74 -8.38
C ASN A 608 -33.31 17.52 -9.21
N PHE A 609 -32.04 17.42 -8.84
CA PHE A 609 -30.95 18.05 -9.56
C PHE A 609 -30.69 17.32 -10.89
N ASN A 610 -31.32 17.80 -11.96
CA ASN A 610 -31.31 17.13 -13.27
C ASN A 610 -30.83 18.04 -14.42
N SER A 611 -30.06 19.09 -14.13
CA SER A 611 -29.67 20.08 -15.13
C SER A 611 -28.17 20.06 -15.45
N LYS A 612 -27.83 20.48 -16.68
CA LYS A 612 -26.45 20.73 -17.11
C LYS A 612 -25.69 21.68 -16.17
N ARG A 613 -26.38 22.66 -15.57
CA ARG A 613 -25.77 23.61 -14.62
C ARG A 613 -25.24 22.91 -13.37
N VAL A 614 -25.94 21.87 -12.89
CA VAL A 614 -25.48 21.08 -11.73
C VAL A 614 -24.20 20.34 -12.08
N LEU A 615 -24.09 19.73 -13.26
CA LEU A 615 -22.84 19.08 -13.69
C LEU A 615 -21.66 20.05 -13.72
N ILE A 616 -21.87 21.28 -14.22
CA ILE A 616 -20.83 22.32 -14.22
C ILE A 616 -20.36 22.63 -12.79
N ILE A 617 -21.31 22.83 -11.86
CA ILE A 617 -20.99 23.10 -10.45
C ILE A 617 -20.21 21.93 -9.83
N LEU A 618 -20.63 20.69 -10.08
CA LEU A 618 -19.94 19.50 -9.56
C LEU A 618 -18.50 19.37 -10.09
N ILE A 619 -18.25 19.68 -11.37
CA ILE A 619 -16.89 19.69 -11.92
C ILE A 619 -16.05 20.80 -11.25
N LEU A 620 -16.61 22.00 -11.06
CA LEU A 620 -15.90 23.09 -10.37
C LEU A 620 -15.55 22.72 -8.93
N ILE A 621 -16.47 22.05 -8.21
CA ILE A 621 -16.20 21.52 -6.87
C ILE A 621 -15.10 20.44 -6.92
N SER A 622 -15.10 19.57 -7.94
CA SER A 622 -14.06 18.55 -8.14
C SER A 622 -12.68 19.18 -8.32
N ILE A 623 -12.59 20.24 -9.14
CA ILE A 623 -11.35 20.99 -9.34
C ILE A 623 -10.90 21.63 -8.02
N ALA A 624 -11.81 22.30 -7.31
CA ALA A 624 -11.51 22.94 -6.03
C ALA A 624 -11.01 21.92 -4.98
N LEU A 625 -11.64 20.74 -4.89
CA LEU A 625 -11.20 19.67 -4.00
C LEU A 625 -9.82 19.12 -4.39
N THR A 626 -9.53 19.05 -5.69
CA THR A 626 -8.20 18.60 -6.15
C THR A 626 -7.12 19.59 -5.71
N PHE A 627 -7.38 20.90 -5.83
CA PHE A 627 -6.44 21.93 -5.34
C PHE A 627 -6.32 21.97 -3.82
N SER A 628 -7.38 21.65 -3.06
CA SER A 628 -7.28 21.60 -1.60
C SER A 628 -6.37 20.47 -1.10
N LEU A 629 -6.21 19.38 -1.87
CA LEU A 629 -5.24 18.32 -1.57
C LEU A 629 -3.79 18.82 -1.58
N LEU A 630 -3.46 19.77 -2.45
CA LEU A 630 -2.13 20.41 -2.46
C LEU A 630 -1.92 21.25 -1.20
N SER A 631 -2.97 21.87 -0.67
CA SER A 631 -2.89 22.67 0.56
C SER A 631 -2.68 21.80 1.80
N ILE A 632 -3.07 20.51 1.75
CA ILE A 632 -2.94 19.57 2.87
C ILE A 632 -1.50 19.08 3.04
N LEU A 633 -0.71 19.03 1.96
CA LEU A 633 0.69 18.61 1.99
C LEU A 633 1.56 19.39 3.00
N PRO A 634 1.66 20.73 2.92
CA PRO A 634 2.43 21.49 3.89
C PRO A 634 1.78 21.47 5.27
N LEU A 635 0.45 21.36 5.36
CA LEU A 635 -0.27 21.31 6.63
C LEU A 635 -0.08 19.98 7.37
N SER A 636 0.20 18.89 6.64
CA SER A 636 0.48 17.57 7.23
C SER A 636 1.71 17.57 8.14
N SER A 637 2.68 18.45 7.86
CA SER A 637 3.83 18.68 8.74
C SER A 637 3.45 19.36 10.07
N LEU A 638 2.37 20.15 10.10
CA LEU A 638 1.81 20.73 11.32
C LEU A 638 0.85 19.77 12.05
N ILE A 639 0.19 18.86 11.32
CA ILE A 639 -0.75 17.91 11.89
C ILE A 639 0.02 16.74 12.51
N ARG A 640 0.44 16.94 13.76
CA ARG A 640 1.17 15.94 14.56
C ARG A 640 0.29 14.77 15.02
N SER A 641 -1.04 14.91 14.93
CA SER A 641 -2.01 13.90 15.38
C SER A 641 -2.41 12.93 14.28
N ARG A 642 -1.96 11.69 14.43
CA ARG A 642 -2.29 10.55 13.55
C ARG A 642 -3.79 10.34 13.37
N THR A 643 -4.55 10.40 14.45
CA THR A 643 -6.00 10.19 14.43
C THR A 643 -6.70 11.27 13.62
N PHE A 644 -6.25 12.53 13.75
CA PHE A 644 -6.80 13.64 12.99
C PHE A 644 -6.54 13.48 11.49
N SER A 645 -5.31 13.14 11.08
CA SER A 645 -4.97 12.90 9.67
C SER A 645 -5.80 11.77 9.07
N ALA A 646 -5.94 10.64 9.78
CA ALA A 646 -6.75 9.52 9.33
C ALA A 646 -8.22 9.92 9.13
N VAL A 647 -8.83 10.64 10.08
CA VAL A 647 -10.22 11.11 9.97
C VAL A 647 -10.37 12.12 8.83
N LEU A 648 -9.42 13.05 8.66
CA LEU A 648 -9.42 14.02 7.57
C LEU A 648 -9.42 13.31 6.19
N PHE A 649 -8.55 12.32 6.00
CA PHE A 649 -8.50 11.57 4.74
C PHE A 649 -9.78 10.75 4.49
N MET A 650 -10.40 10.19 5.53
CA MET A 650 -11.71 9.53 5.41
C MET A 650 -12.81 10.51 4.99
N ILE A 651 -12.82 11.74 5.53
CA ILE A 651 -13.77 12.78 5.14
C ILE A 651 -13.56 13.18 3.67
N LEU A 652 -12.32 13.38 3.25
CA LEU A 652 -12.01 13.74 1.85
C LEU A 652 -12.40 12.63 0.87
N SER A 653 -12.20 11.37 1.28
CA SER A 653 -12.65 10.18 0.54
C SER A 653 -14.18 10.12 0.43
N LEU A 654 -14.90 10.41 1.52
CA LEU A 654 -16.37 10.49 1.50
C LEU A 654 -16.85 11.60 0.54
N LEU A 655 -16.23 12.77 0.60
CA LEU A 655 -16.60 13.92 -0.24
C LEU A 655 -16.32 13.68 -1.71
N SER A 656 -15.15 13.11 -2.05
CA SER A 656 -14.82 12.77 -3.44
C SER A 656 -15.78 11.72 -3.99
N GLY A 657 -16.09 10.68 -3.20
CA GLY A 657 -17.12 9.70 -3.54
C GLY A 657 -18.48 10.35 -3.80
N ALA A 658 -18.95 11.22 -2.91
CA ALA A 658 -20.22 11.91 -3.05
C ALA A 658 -20.32 12.77 -4.32
N ILE A 659 -19.23 13.40 -4.73
CA ILE A 659 -19.18 14.16 -5.99
C ILE A 659 -19.34 13.21 -7.19
N VAL A 660 -18.60 12.10 -7.21
CA VAL A 660 -18.68 11.09 -8.28
C VAL A 660 -20.11 10.54 -8.41
N GLY A 661 -20.73 10.20 -7.29
CA GLY A 661 -22.10 9.71 -7.27
C GLY A 661 -23.15 10.70 -7.72
N ALA A 662 -22.98 11.97 -7.32
CA ALA A 662 -23.83 13.06 -7.81
C ALA A 662 -23.70 13.21 -9.33
N VAL A 663 -22.48 13.23 -9.87
CA VAL A 663 -22.23 13.32 -11.32
C VAL A 663 -22.87 12.17 -12.07
N TYR A 664 -22.67 10.93 -11.61
CA TYR A 664 -23.30 9.74 -12.18
C TYR A 664 -24.82 9.89 -12.26
N ARG A 665 -25.46 10.33 -11.17
CA ARG A 665 -26.92 10.48 -11.11
C ARG A 665 -27.43 11.57 -12.06
N VAL A 666 -26.78 12.73 -12.10
CA VAL A 666 -27.19 13.81 -13.02
C VAL A 666 -26.99 13.39 -14.47
N ALA A 667 -25.88 12.72 -14.79
CA ALA A 667 -25.61 12.20 -16.13
C ALA A 667 -26.69 11.21 -16.58
N LEU A 668 -27.10 10.29 -15.69
CA LEU A 668 -28.20 9.37 -15.97
C LEU A 668 -29.51 10.11 -16.22
N ALA A 669 -29.77 11.21 -15.50
CA ALA A 669 -30.97 12.01 -15.69
C ALA A 669 -31.00 12.75 -17.03
N LEU A 670 -29.85 13.20 -17.53
CA LEU A 670 -29.70 13.92 -18.80
C LEU A 670 -29.70 12.99 -20.03
N CYS A 671 -29.41 11.70 -19.83
CA CYS A 671 -29.34 10.68 -20.88
C CYS A 671 -30.48 9.66 -20.82
N LYS A 672 -31.59 9.97 -20.15
CA LYS A 672 -32.74 9.06 -19.95
C LYS A 672 -33.30 8.47 -21.25
N ASP A 673 -33.28 9.24 -22.33
CA ASP A 673 -33.87 8.82 -23.62
C ASP A 673 -32.98 7.84 -24.40
N MET A 674 -31.77 7.55 -23.93
CA MET A 674 -30.87 6.60 -24.59
C MET A 674 -31.05 5.18 -24.06
N PRO A 675 -31.25 4.17 -24.93
CA PRO A 675 -31.38 2.78 -24.50
C PRO A 675 -30.09 2.29 -23.83
N LYS A 676 -30.21 1.55 -22.73
CA LYS A 676 -29.04 1.05 -21.95
C LYS A 676 -28.10 2.16 -21.44
N SER A 677 -28.61 3.37 -21.21
CA SER A 677 -27.82 4.52 -20.75
C SER A 677 -27.13 4.26 -19.40
N ALA A 678 -27.81 3.61 -18.44
CA ALA A 678 -27.24 3.32 -17.12
C ALA A 678 -25.96 2.47 -17.17
N ALA A 679 -25.98 1.36 -17.93
CA ALA A 679 -24.82 0.48 -18.08
C ALA A 679 -23.67 1.17 -18.83
N ARG A 680 -23.98 1.94 -19.89
CA ARG A 680 -22.96 2.68 -20.64
C ARG A 680 -22.30 3.78 -19.81
N ILE A 681 -23.08 4.57 -19.08
CA ILE A 681 -22.56 5.62 -18.20
C ILE A 681 -21.66 5.00 -17.12
N TYR A 682 -22.10 3.90 -16.52
CA TYR A 682 -21.32 3.20 -15.50
C TYR A 682 -20.00 2.62 -16.07
N SER A 683 -20.02 2.03 -17.27
CA SER A 683 -18.78 1.59 -17.92
C SER A 683 -17.83 2.76 -18.23
N VAL A 684 -18.35 3.91 -18.66
CA VAL A 684 -17.52 5.11 -18.94
C VAL A 684 -16.89 5.66 -17.66
N ASP A 685 -17.62 5.67 -16.55
CA ASP A 685 -17.11 6.02 -15.22
C ASP A 685 -15.95 5.09 -14.81
N LEU A 686 -16.17 3.77 -14.91
CA LEU A 686 -15.15 2.77 -14.59
C LEU A 686 -13.92 2.87 -15.48
N PHE A 687 -14.07 3.12 -16.79
CA PHE A 687 -12.92 3.37 -17.68
C PHE A 687 -12.16 4.62 -17.26
N GLY A 688 -12.86 5.71 -16.94
CA GLY A 688 -12.25 6.92 -16.38
C GLY A 688 -11.42 6.62 -15.14
N ALA A 689 -12.00 5.84 -14.22
CA ALA A 689 -11.34 5.40 -13.00
C ALA A 689 -10.13 4.50 -13.28
N THR A 690 -10.19 3.57 -14.25
CA THR A 690 -9.03 2.76 -14.67
C THR A 690 -7.87 3.62 -15.15
N PHE A 691 -8.13 4.58 -16.04
CA PHE A 691 -7.09 5.49 -16.52
C PHE A 691 -6.53 6.37 -15.40
N GLY A 692 -7.38 6.82 -14.48
CA GLY A 692 -6.95 7.51 -13.26
C GLY A 692 -6.03 6.63 -12.41
N SER A 693 -6.39 5.36 -12.23
CA SER A 693 -5.63 4.40 -11.44
C SER A 693 -4.23 4.15 -11.99
N ILE A 694 -4.13 3.85 -13.29
CA ILE A 694 -2.84 3.56 -13.95
C ILE A 694 -1.98 4.82 -13.99
N SER A 695 -2.54 5.93 -14.48
CA SER A 695 -1.76 7.15 -14.72
C SER A 695 -1.24 7.73 -13.42
N ILE A 696 -2.10 7.83 -12.40
CA ILE A 696 -1.74 8.42 -11.11
C ILE A 696 -0.96 7.43 -10.24
N GLY A 697 -1.34 6.16 -10.21
CA GLY A 697 -0.58 5.11 -9.52
C GLY A 697 0.86 5.07 -10.00
N CYS A 698 1.10 4.99 -11.31
CA CYS A 698 2.44 4.99 -11.87
C CYS A 698 3.17 6.34 -11.72
N ALA A 699 2.48 7.47 -11.95
CA ALA A 699 3.11 8.79 -11.87
C ALA A 699 3.56 9.16 -10.45
N ILE A 700 2.74 8.90 -9.42
CA ILE A 700 3.09 9.19 -8.02
C ILE A 700 4.36 8.44 -7.61
N LEU A 701 4.49 7.20 -8.05
CA LEU A 701 5.60 6.31 -7.67
C LEU A 701 6.91 6.61 -8.42
N LEU A 702 6.86 7.10 -9.66
CA LEU A 702 8.03 7.10 -10.54
C LEU A 702 8.52 8.50 -10.94
N THR A 703 7.67 9.53 -10.94
CA THR A 703 8.00 10.83 -11.56
C THR A 703 7.90 12.01 -10.61
N SER A 704 7.96 11.79 -9.30
CA SER A 704 8.08 12.80 -8.24
C SER A 704 6.86 13.73 -8.10
N GLY A 705 5.89 13.27 -7.30
CA GLY A 705 5.10 14.15 -6.44
C GLY A 705 3.60 14.21 -6.72
N ILE A 706 2.85 14.40 -5.63
CA ILE A 706 1.39 14.62 -5.62
C ILE A 706 1.00 15.85 -6.47
N LEU A 707 1.94 16.77 -6.71
CA LEU A 707 1.76 17.94 -7.58
C LEU A 707 1.44 17.58 -9.03
N ILE A 708 2.26 16.73 -9.67
CA ILE A 708 2.05 16.30 -11.06
C ILE A 708 0.71 15.59 -11.20
N SER A 709 0.35 14.79 -10.20
CA SER A 709 -0.93 14.08 -10.14
C SER A 709 -2.11 15.04 -10.06
N THR A 710 -2.02 16.06 -9.21
CA THR A 710 -3.06 17.08 -9.06
C THR A 710 -3.26 17.90 -10.34
N VAL A 711 -2.16 18.29 -11.00
CA VAL A 711 -2.21 19.02 -12.28
C VAL A 711 -2.85 18.15 -13.36
N SER A 712 -2.46 16.87 -13.44
CA SER A 712 -3.03 15.89 -14.38
C SER A 712 -4.54 15.76 -14.24
N VAL A 713 -5.03 15.60 -13.01
CA VAL A 713 -6.48 15.52 -12.71
C VAL A 713 -7.19 16.80 -13.12
N SER A 714 -6.61 17.96 -12.78
CA SER A 714 -7.18 19.26 -13.11
C SER A 714 -7.30 19.47 -14.62
N LEU A 715 -6.31 19.04 -15.42
CA LEU A 715 -6.35 19.12 -16.88
C LEU A 715 -7.48 18.27 -17.48
N VAL A 716 -7.67 17.04 -16.99
CA VAL A 716 -8.77 16.15 -17.44
C VAL A 716 -10.13 16.72 -17.04
N LEU A 717 -10.28 17.27 -15.84
CA LEU A 717 -11.52 17.93 -15.41
C LEU A 717 -11.80 19.21 -16.22
N PHE A 718 -10.77 19.99 -16.53
CA PHE A 718 -10.91 21.23 -17.30
C PHE A 718 -11.31 20.96 -18.75
N SER A 719 -10.78 19.91 -19.38
CA SER A 719 -11.20 19.52 -20.74
C SER A 719 -12.68 19.12 -20.78
N ALA A 720 -13.14 18.37 -19.78
CA ALA A 720 -14.56 18.03 -19.63
C ALA A 720 -15.43 19.28 -19.39
N LEU A 721 -14.98 20.20 -18.53
CA LEU A 721 -15.68 21.47 -18.27
C LEU A 721 -15.84 22.30 -19.54
N LEU A 722 -14.78 22.45 -20.34
CA LEU A 722 -14.83 23.19 -21.61
C LEU A 722 -15.78 22.54 -22.61
N CYS A 723 -15.73 21.20 -22.77
CA CYS A 723 -16.67 20.47 -23.63
C CYS A 723 -18.11 20.61 -23.13
N LEU A 724 -18.34 20.67 -21.82
CA LEU A 724 -19.66 20.86 -21.26
C LEU A 724 -20.15 22.29 -21.49
N LEU A 725 -19.36 23.32 -21.21
CA LEU A 725 -19.72 24.73 -21.43
C LEU A 725 -20.07 25.01 -22.90
N THR A 726 -19.31 24.41 -23.82
CA THR A 726 -19.50 24.60 -25.27
C THR A 726 -20.61 23.73 -25.89
N ALA A 727 -21.11 22.72 -25.17
CA ALA A 727 -22.20 21.87 -25.66
C ALA A 727 -23.52 22.66 -25.81
N PRO A 728 -24.29 22.43 -26.89
CA PRO A 728 -25.61 23.07 -27.04
C PRO A 728 -26.54 22.68 -25.89
N HIS A 729 -27.43 23.60 -25.49
CA HIS A 729 -28.52 23.26 -24.59
C HIS A 729 -29.46 22.29 -25.29
N ARG A 730 -29.64 21.09 -24.74
CA ARG A 730 -30.84 20.30 -25.05
C ARG A 730 -32.04 21.04 -24.45
N PRO A 731 -33.08 21.36 -25.24
CA PRO A 731 -34.30 21.98 -24.74
C PRO A 731 -35.00 21.11 -23.71
#